data_AF-A0A2Z4GC04-F1
#
_entry.id   AF-A0A2Z4GC04-F1
#
_cell.length_a   1.000
_cell.length_b   1.000
_cell.length_c   1.000
_cell.angle_alpha   90.00
_cell.angle_beta   90.00
_cell.angle_gamma   90.00
#
_symmetry.space_group_name_H-M   'P 1'
#
loop_
_entity.id
_entity.type
_entity.pdbx_description
1 polymer ?
#
loop_
_entity_poly.entity_id
_entity_poly.type
_entity_poly.pdbx_seq_one_letter_code
_entity_poly.pdbx_strand_id
1 'polypeptide(L)'
;MKIYHLSFFLLIPFVESCIYPQTQSTGNIEQSAEEVIIDEDVSYDNLKVGKGLLETKQEAFVKGEQYFDKGLKTASLLNLKVDGRENLLLTDTQWDDVWEDDMNNTKVVFWETEHFKEVRDNKLKDANVEAMRGFDFAPMVLQMKNVTPWNGGPFVQHFVHIPGESRNHWKDGSLEYFFMPDDFPDDIANTHLPQFYKYFPDYSLPKNKIGMTSFMINDDENNAAGRKGYTYTNSFVAPASQRVYYDYDTWLYESGAPPAYSVSQEEVNAWLDKVDENLLYRNFEKHVLNKYQNVGHLVLNWEALRSPYGKSIYKLERCLNAFKAKYPNTTLSLWPHGLFFLNRVNIEGNNFKYELTDDIKFTGNLGEWDTQKNPESPFSINSFYLNNVDINYVGGYLNYPTNYGYVQHMLMQHMMNKKFQPNKKSILMWWHNQEYVGAFEKGKEWFTDSKGRTLSVDTKPMVFPSAMHNAAVWAFAFCDGGELWSEPYSRRDQNDYLGASTEVYDTRGNKIATSFSPKFTGQYAIQNYRNIDRWEGGKWAVSANKDIIEAKTDWDFVPSARENGRFTAGDGVLPSYSLYDKSQLVAVKYSESGTEALLLVYDAWNEPLNQEKIKVKLNGKVVSVDVFGRYTSVVRVTDL
;
A
#
# COMPACT_ATOMS: atom_id res chain seq x y z
N MET A 1 31.11 -31.04 17.31
CA MET A 1 30.09 -30.73 18.33
C MET A 1 29.26 -29.60 17.76
N LYS A 2 28.09 -29.91 17.19
CA LYS A 2 27.22 -28.96 16.46
C LYS A 2 26.18 -28.44 17.45
N ILE A 3 26.11 -27.13 17.64
CA ILE A 3 25.06 -26.45 18.41
C ILE A 3 24.16 -25.78 17.37
N TYR A 4 22.91 -26.26 17.27
CA TYR A 4 21.86 -25.62 16.49
C TYR A 4 21.28 -24.47 17.30
N HIS A 5 21.29 -23.26 16.75
CA HIS A 5 20.48 -22.16 17.27
C HIS A 5 19.03 -22.36 16.82
N LEU A 6 18.17 -22.66 17.80
CA LEU A 6 16.71 -22.69 17.65
C LEU A 6 16.19 -21.25 17.78
N SER A 7 15.64 -20.70 16.70
CA SER A 7 14.85 -19.46 16.76
C SER A 7 13.41 -19.83 17.10
N PHE A 8 12.92 -19.39 18.26
CA PHE A 8 11.55 -19.58 18.72
C PHE A 8 10.58 -18.70 17.92
N PHE A 9 9.71 -19.31 17.13
CA PHE A 9 8.47 -18.69 16.66
C PHE A 9 7.37 -18.93 17.69
N LEU A 10 6.83 -17.87 18.29
CA LEU A 10 5.63 -17.93 19.13
C LEU A 10 4.41 -17.87 18.20
N LEU A 11 3.75 -19.01 18.02
CA LEU A 11 2.43 -19.16 17.39
C LEU A 11 1.34 -19.08 18.48
N ILE A 12 0.34 -18.22 18.29
CA ILE A 12 -0.91 -18.20 19.07
C ILE A 12 -2.02 -18.74 18.15
N PRO A 13 -2.79 -19.77 18.54
CA PRO A 13 -3.85 -20.32 17.71
C PRO A 13 -5.18 -19.57 17.94
N PHE A 14 -5.91 -19.30 16.86
CA PHE A 14 -7.33 -18.97 16.92
C PHE A 14 -8.11 -19.96 16.05
N VAL A 15 -9.07 -20.64 16.67
CA VAL A 15 -10.07 -21.50 16.04
C VAL A 15 -11.41 -20.95 16.46
N GLU A 16 -12.28 -20.62 15.50
CA GLU A 16 -13.72 -20.85 15.62
C GLU A 16 -14.40 -20.77 14.24
N SER A 17 -14.96 -21.91 13.82
CA SER A 17 -15.71 -22.13 12.59
C SER A 17 -17.18 -21.77 12.77
N CYS A 18 -17.80 -21.12 11.79
CA CYS A 18 -19.27 -21.01 11.72
C CYS A 18 -19.83 -21.63 10.43
N ILE A 19 -20.83 -22.49 10.65
CA ILE A 19 -21.54 -23.34 9.70
C ILE A 19 -22.67 -22.52 9.03
N TYR A 20 -22.79 -22.60 7.70
CA TYR A 20 -23.90 -22.04 6.92
C TYR A 20 -25.19 -22.86 7.08
N PRO A 21 -26.37 -22.25 7.28
CA PRO A 21 -27.65 -22.87 6.94
C PRO A 21 -28.17 -22.38 5.59
N GLN A 22 -28.53 -23.32 4.72
CA GLN A 22 -29.41 -23.09 3.57
C GLN A 22 -30.84 -22.83 4.06
N THR A 23 -31.58 -21.94 3.40
CA THR A 23 -33.05 -22.07 3.28
C THR A 23 -33.63 -21.22 2.14
N GLN A 24 -34.81 -21.66 1.71
CA GLN A 24 -35.47 -21.46 0.42
C GLN A 24 -36.35 -20.20 0.33
N SER A 25 -36.72 -19.89 -0.92
CA SER A 25 -37.65 -18.86 -1.39
C SER A 25 -39.06 -18.89 -0.76
N THR A 26 -39.72 -17.74 -0.66
CA THR A 26 -40.92 -17.33 -1.44
C THR A 26 -41.60 -16.11 -0.80
N GLY A 27 -42.16 -15.19 -1.61
CA GLY A 27 -43.17 -14.23 -1.16
C GLY A 27 -43.13 -12.86 -1.84
N ASN A 28 -44.00 -12.65 -2.84
CA ASN A 28 -44.36 -11.34 -3.40
C ASN A 28 -45.15 -10.52 -2.38
N ILE A 29 -44.80 -9.23 -2.17
CA ILE A 29 -45.73 -8.19 -1.73
C ILE A 29 -45.36 -6.85 -2.39
N GLU A 30 -46.27 -6.33 -3.21
CA GLU A 30 -46.34 -4.93 -3.64
C GLU A 30 -46.87 -4.06 -2.48
N GLN A 31 -46.33 -2.85 -2.26
CA GLN A 31 -47.15 -1.66 -1.95
C GLN A 31 -46.36 -0.33 -1.87
N SER A 32 -46.85 0.63 -2.68
CA SER A 32 -46.96 2.09 -2.55
C SER A 32 -45.87 2.92 -1.86
N ALA A 33 -45.33 3.88 -2.64
CA ALA A 33 -44.57 5.03 -2.19
C ALA A 33 -45.49 6.13 -1.62
N GLU A 34 -45.13 6.65 -0.46
CA GLU A 34 -45.58 7.96 0.02
C GLU A 34 -44.35 8.88 0.13
N GLU A 35 -44.45 10.06 -0.49
CA GLU A 35 -43.47 11.15 -0.40
C GLU A 35 -43.43 11.69 1.03
N VAL A 36 -42.25 11.64 1.67
CA VAL A 36 -41.98 12.35 2.92
C VAL A 36 -41.22 13.63 2.57
N ILE A 37 -41.88 14.76 2.79
CA ILE A 37 -41.31 16.11 2.72
C ILE A 37 -40.32 16.26 3.89
N ILE A 38 -39.07 16.58 3.60
CA ILE A 38 -38.03 16.84 4.61
C ILE A 38 -38.00 18.35 4.89
N ASP A 39 -38.16 18.70 6.16
CA ASP A 39 -38.12 20.05 6.71
C ASP A 39 -36.65 20.51 6.80
N GLU A 40 -36.27 21.53 6.03
CA GLU A 40 -34.97 22.20 6.11
C GLU A 40 -35.07 23.38 7.07
N ASP A 41 -34.54 23.28 8.30
CA ASP A 41 -34.08 24.47 9.04
C ASP A 41 -33.22 24.12 10.26
N VAL A 42 -31.90 24.20 10.11
CA VAL A 42 -30.97 24.52 11.20
C VAL A 42 -29.92 25.51 10.67
N SER A 43 -30.05 26.78 11.02
CA SER A 43 -29.08 27.86 10.72
C SER A 43 -27.84 27.78 11.62
N TYR A 44 -26.65 27.97 11.04
CA TYR A 44 -25.33 27.95 11.69
C TYR A 44 -24.54 29.26 11.43
N ASP A 45 -25.01 30.38 11.98
CA ASP A 45 -24.53 31.73 11.60
C ASP A 45 -23.25 32.28 12.31
N ASN A 46 -22.39 31.46 12.93
CA ASN A 46 -21.27 31.98 13.75
C ASN A 46 -19.84 31.51 13.40
N LEU A 47 -19.57 31.09 12.17
CA LEU A 47 -18.21 30.77 11.70
C LEU A 47 -17.66 31.87 10.78
N LYS A 48 -16.74 32.70 11.28
CA LYS A 48 -15.89 33.55 10.43
C LYS A 48 -14.74 32.73 9.85
N VAL A 49 -15.05 31.91 8.84
CA VAL A 49 -14.05 31.36 7.93
C VAL A 49 -13.65 32.47 6.98
N GLY A 50 -12.35 32.64 6.68
CA GLY A 50 -11.91 33.53 5.61
C GLY A 50 -12.61 33.11 4.31
N LYS A 51 -13.35 34.03 3.69
CA LYS A 51 -14.01 33.80 2.39
C LYS A 51 -12.98 33.22 1.41
N GLY A 52 -13.17 31.97 0.98
CA GLY A 52 -12.44 31.35 -0.13
C GLY A 52 -11.30 30.39 0.20
N LEU A 53 -11.20 29.81 1.40
CA LEU A 53 -10.13 28.83 1.73
C LEU A 53 -10.62 27.41 2.08
N LEU A 54 -11.91 27.21 2.36
CA LEU A 54 -12.54 25.90 2.60
C LEU A 54 -14.01 26.03 2.17
N GLU A 55 -14.39 25.49 1.00
CA GLU A 55 -15.73 25.72 0.40
C GLU A 55 -16.72 24.56 0.63
N THR A 56 -16.37 23.49 1.36
CA THR A 56 -17.27 22.34 1.52
C THR A 56 -17.41 21.82 2.96
N LYS A 57 -18.58 21.22 3.24
CA LYS A 57 -18.96 20.64 4.55
C LYS A 57 -18.10 19.44 4.96
N GLN A 58 -17.43 18.76 4.01
CA GLN A 58 -16.64 17.55 4.26
C GLN A 58 -15.18 17.90 4.63
N GLU A 59 -14.68 19.05 4.19
CA GLU A 59 -13.34 19.56 4.51
C GLU A 59 -13.30 20.44 5.77
N ALA A 60 -14.45 21.02 6.17
CA ALA A 60 -14.58 21.75 7.42
C ALA A 60 -14.69 20.84 8.67
N PHE A 61 -14.96 19.54 8.48
CA PHE A 61 -15.13 18.58 9.57
C PHE A 61 -14.72 17.16 9.11
N VAL A 62 -13.43 16.83 9.15
CA VAL A 62 -13.07 15.40 9.22
C VAL A 62 -13.29 14.99 10.67
N LYS A 63 -14.49 14.48 10.93
CA LYS A 63 -14.94 14.04 12.24
C LYS A 63 -14.62 12.56 12.38
N GLY A 64 -13.65 12.25 13.24
CA GLY A 64 -13.50 10.90 13.74
C GLY A 64 -14.44 10.71 14.90
N GLU A 65 -15.31 9.71 14.84
CA GLU A 65 -16.21 9.40 15.95
C GLU A 65 -15.84 8.07 16.58
N GLN A 66 -15.96 8.01 17.91
CA GLN A 66 -15.85 6.76 18.66
C GLN A 66 -17.00 6.65 19.64
N TYR A 67 -17.45 5.42 19.86
CA TYR A 67 -18.59 5.15 20.73
C TYR A 67 -18.10 4.74 22.11
N PHE A 68 -18.56 5.45 23.12
CA PHE A 68 -18.27 5.18 24.54
C PHE A 68 -19.55 4.83 25.28
N ASP A 69 -19.45 4.41 26.54
CA ASP A 69 -20.57 4.00 27.40
C ASP A 69 -21.74 5.01 27.52
N LYS A 70 -21.56 6.25 27.04
CA LYS A 70 -22.55 7.35 27.04
C LYS A 70 -22.99 7.81 25.64
N GLY A 71 -22.68 7.05 24.58
CA GLY A 71 -23.04 7.36 23.19
C GLY A 71 -21.84 7.71 22.31
N LEU A 72 -22.15 8.08 21.06
CA LEU A 72 -21.17 8.50 20.05
C LEU A 72 -20.54 9.83 20.44
N LYS A 73 -19.20 9.89 20.48
CA LYS A 73 -18.44 11.11 20.75
C LYS A 73 -17.48 11.40 19.60
N THR A 74 -17.23 12.69 19.38
CA THR A 74 -16.13 13.14 18.53
C THR A 74 -14.81 12.80 19.21
N ALA A 75 -14.04 11.96 18.57
CA ALA A 75 -12.71 11.53 18.99
C ALA A 75 -11.61 12.48 18.50
N SER A 76 -11.80 13.02 17.30
CA SER A 76 -10.88 13.92 16.63
C SER A 76 -11.66 14.79 15.65
N LEU A 77 -11.35 16.09 15.64
CA LEU A 77 -11.95 17.06 14.72
C LEU A 77 -10.89 18.02 14.22
N LEU A 78 -10.50 17.84 12.97
CA LEU A 78 -9.48 18.65 12.32
C LEU A 78 -10.03 20.00 11.88
N ASN A 79 -9.23 21.03 12.10
CA ASN A 79 -9.48 22.39 11.66
C ASN A 79 -8.18 22.98 11.09
N LEU A 80 -8.29 23.59 9.92
CA LEU A 80 -7.21 24.34 9.29
C LEU A 80 -7.43 25.84 9.53
N LYS A 81 -6.42 26.51 10.10
CA LYS A 81 -6.47 27.95 10.37
C LYS A 81 -5.21 28.64 9.87
N VAL A 82 -5.30 29.96 9.69
CA VAL A 82 -4.17 30.83 9.36
C VAL A 82 -3.74 31.58 10.62
N ASP A 83 -2.44 31.59 10.94
CA ASP A 83 -1.91 32.33 12.09
C ASP A 83 -1.68 33.83 11.79
N GLY A 84 -1.26 34.60 12.80
CA GLY A 84 -0.97 36.03 12.65
C GLY A 84 0.23 36.38 11.76
N ARG A 85 0.91 35.37 11.19
CA ARG A 85 2.01 35.47 10.24
C ARG A 85 1.69 34.80 8.90
N GLU A 86 0.41 34.51 8.65
CA GLU A 86 -0.09 33.87 7.44
C GLU A 86 0.32 32.39 7.24
N ASN A 87 0.85 31.73 8.27
CA ASN A 87 1.14 30.29 8.19
C ASN A 87 -0.15 29.47 8.29
N LEU A 88 -0.27 28.41 7.48
CA LEU A 88 -1.27 27.38 7.69
C LEU A 88 -0.95 26.51 8.89
N LEU A 89 -1.92 26.39 9.80
CA LEU A 89 -1.85 25.56 10.99
C LEU A 89 -3.00 24.54 10.98
N LEU A 90 -2.67 23.26 11.17
CA LEU A 90 -3.64 22.18 11.35
C LEU A 90 -3.77 21.81 12.84
N THR A 91 -5.01 21.75 13.32
CA THR A 91 -5.31 21.51 14.73
C THR A 91 -6.45 20.53 14.88
N ASP A 92 -6.26 19.50 15.70
CA ASP A 92 -7.36 18.72 16.25
C ASP A 92 -7.94 19.46 17.44
N THR A 93 -9.15 19.99 17.26
CA THR A 93 -9.87 20.72 18.31
C THR A 93 -10.30 19.85 19.49
N GLN A 94 -10.20 18.53 19.36
CA GLN A 94 -10.45 17.54 20.41
C GLN A 94 -9.15 16.89 20.91
N TRP A 95 -7.97 17.49 20.63
CA TRP A 95 -6.70 16.87 21.01
C TRP A 95 -6.57 16.62 22.52
N ASP A 96 -7.04 17.56 23.34
CA ASP A 96 -7.00 17.44 24.80
C ASP A 96 -8.12 16.58 25.39
N ASP A 97 -9.08 16.16 24.56
CA ASP A 97 -10.15 15.29 25.00
C ASP A 97 -9.63 13.86 25.13
N VAL A 98 -9.74 13.35 26.35
CA VAL A 98 -9.40 11.97 26.69
C VAL A 98 -10.58 11.08 26.28
N TRP A 99 -10.41 10.39 25.17
CA TRP A 99 -11.31 9.35 24.69
C TRP A 99 -11.15 7.98 25.39
N GLU A 100 -10.00 7.67 25.98
CA GLU A 100 -9.80 6.46 26.80
C GLU A 100 -9.30 6.83 28.20
N ASP A 101 -9.99 6.38 29.25
CA ASP A 101 -9.60 6.61 30.65
C ASP A 101 -8.50 5.61 31.09
N ASP A 102 -7.39 5.55 30.35
CA ASP A 102 -6.23 4.70 30.65
C ASP A 102 -4.92 5.52 30.66
N MET A 103 -4.34 5.69 31.85
CA MET A 103 -3.05 6.37 32.03
C MET A 103 -1.86 5.62 31.43
N ASN A 104 -2.05 4.38 30.97
CA ASN A 104 -1.02 3.61 30.27
C ASN A 104 -0.95 3.93 28.77
N ASN A 105 -1.79 4.82 28.27
CA ASN A 105 -1.85 5.19 26.86
C ASN A 105 -1.44 6.66 26.67
N THR A 106 -0.84 6.94 25.51
CA THR A 106 -0.55 8.31 25.06
C THR A 106 -1.28 8.55 23.75
N LYS A 107 -2.04 9.64 23.66
CA LYS A 107 -2.66 10.09 22.40
C LYS A 107 -1.55 10.63 21.50
N VAL A 108 -1.39 9.99 20.35
CA VAL A 108 -0.35 10.32 19.36
C VAL A 108 -0.97 10.53 17.99
N VAL A 109 -0.25 11.24 17.13
CA VAL A 109 -0.58 11.38 15.71
C VAL A 109 0.60 10.88 14.88
N PHE A 110 0.30 9.96 13.96
CA PHE A 110 1.19 9.65 12.85
C PHE A 110 0.79 10.52 11.67
N TRP A 111 1.74 11.30 11.17
CA TRP A 111 1.58 12.06 9.93
C TRP A 111 1.87 11.19 8.72
N GLU A 112 2.86 10.31 8.88
CA GLU A 112 3.31 9.33 7.92
C GLU A 112 3.85 8.09 8.65
N THR A 113 4.59 7.22 7.94
CA THR A 113 5.31 6.13 8.59
C THR A 113 6.45 6.69 9.44
N GLU A 114 6.41 6.55 10.76
CA GLU A 114 7.33 7.22 11.69
C GLU A 114 7.96 6.26 12.71
N HIS A 115 9.21 6.52 13.12
CA HIS A 115 9.84 5.69 14.13
C HIS A 115 9.11 5.83 15.48
N PHE A 116 8.83 4.72 16.15
CA PHE A 116 7.96 4.68 17.34
C PHE A 116 8.40 5.58 18.51
N LYS A 117 9.69 5.94 18.59
CA LYS A 117 10.18 6.88 19.61
C LYS A 117 9.81 8.32 19.28
N GLU A 118 9.84 8.68 18.01
CA GLU A 118 9.60 10.05 17.52
C GLU A 118 8.11 10.39 17.65
N VAL A 119 7.23 9.43 17.32
CA VAL A 119 5.78 9.67 17.32
C VAL A 119 5.17 9.97 18.71
N ARG A 120 5.85 9.61 19.81
CA ARG A 120 5.31 9.83 21.17
C ARG A 120 5.20 11.31 21.54
N ASP A 121 6.01 12.14 20.90
CA ASP A 121 6.02 13.59 21.13
C ASP A 121 5.13 14.34 20.14
N ASN A 122 4.61 13.65 19.11
CA ASN A 122 3.77 14.24 18.09
C ASN A 122 2.44 14.72 18.66
N LYS A 123 2.06 15.94 18.28
CA LYS A 123 0.78 16.55 18.65
C LYS A 123 0.10 17.15 17.43
N LEU A 124 -1.21 16.98 17.35
CA LEU A 124 -2.04 17.62 16.33
C LEU A 124 -2.61 18.94 16.88
N LYS A 125 -1.71 19.85 17.25
CA LYS A 125 -2.05 21.14 17.86
C LYS A 125 -1.27 22.25 17.21
N ASP A 126 -1.95 23.07 16.42
CA ASP A 126 -1.34 24.20 15.72
C ASP A 126 -0.11 23.75 14.93
N ALA A 127 -0.20 22.57 14.32
CA ALA A 127 0.87 21.97 13.55
C ALA A 127 1.05 22.78 12.27
N ASN A 128 2.23 23.37 12.08
CA ASN A 128 2.51 24.19 10.91
C ASN A 128 2.63 23.28 9.66
N VAL A 129 1.76 23.50 8.69
CA VAL A 129 1.69 22.74 7.42
C VAL A 129 1.98 23.62 6.21
N GLU A 130 2.48 24.83 6.42
CA GLU A 130 2.74 25.83 5.38
C GLU A 130 3.67 25.31 4.29
N ALA A 131 4.71 24.55 4.65
CA ALA A 131 5.67 24.01 3.70
C ALA A 131 5.04 22.95 2.76
N MET A 132 3.85 22.43 3.12
CA MET A 132 3.22 21.26 2.51
C MET A 132 1.99 21.60 1.66
N ARG A 133 1.80 22.87 1.29
CA ARG A 133 0.77 23.29 0.33
C ARG A 133 0.81 22.44 -0.96
N GLY A 134 -0.35 21.99 -1.41
CA GLY A 134 -0.55 21.13 -2.58
C GLY A 134 -0.40 19.62 -2.30
N PHE A 135 -0.05 19.22 -1.09
CA PHE A 135 0.13 17.81 -0.71
C PHE A 135 -1.01 17.28 0.15
N ASP A 136 -1.21 15.96 0.07
CA ASP A 136 -2.20 15.25 0.88
C ASP A 136 -1.54 14.62 2.10
N PHE A 137 -2.30 14.58 3.20
CA PHE A 137 -1.98 13.84 4.41
C PHE A 137 -3.12 12.93 4.79
N ALA A 138 -2.78 11.88 5.54
CA ALA A 138 -3.78 11.08 6.21
C ALA A 138 -3.45 10.90 7.70
N PRO A 139 -3.50 11.98 8.51
CA PRO A 139 -3.05 11.92 9.89
C PRO A 139 -3.88 10.88 10.66
N MET A 140 -3.17 9.94 11.29
CA MET A 140 -3.77 8.87 12.07
C MET A 140 -3.59 9.17 13.55
N VAL A 141 -4.70 9.42 14.23
CA VAL A 141 -4.76 9.66 15.67
C VAL A 141 -5.14 8.36 16.36
N LEU A 142 -4.38 7.96 17.39
CA LEU A 142 -4.66 6.76 18.18
C LEU A 142 -4.15 6.89 19.62
N GLN A 143 -4.59 5.96 20.47
CA GLN A 143 -3.99 5.73 21.78
C GLN A 143 -2.90 4.68 21.69
N MET A 144 -1.64 5.09 21.84
CA MET A 144 -0.52 4.16 21.80
C MET A 144 -0.14 3.73 23.22
N LYS A 145 -0.06 2.41 23.45
CA LYS A 145 0.34 1.87 24.76
C LYS A 145 1.77 2.29 25.10
N ASN A 146 2.01 2.71 26.34
CA ASN A 146 3.30 3.25 26.77
C ASN A 146 4.44 2.22 26.73
N VAL A 147 4.14 0.94 26.97
CA VAL A 147 5.16 -0.13 27.10
C VAL A 147 5.46 -0.83 25.77
N THR A 148 4.51 -0.88 24.84
CA THR A 148 4.61 -1.70 23.64
C THR A 148 4.35 -0.85 22.40
N PRO A 149 5.39 -0.45 21.64
CA PRO A 149 5.25 0.53 20.56
C PRO A 149 4.53 0.02 19.30
N TRP A 150 4.21 -1.27 19.27
CA TRP A 150 3.43 -1.93 18.21
C TRP A 150 2.03 -2.35 18.67
N ASN A 151 1.57 -1.85 19.83
CA ASN A 151 0.17 -1.99 20.26
C ASN A 151 -0.48 -0.60 20.28
N GLY A 152 -1.41 -0.38 19.35
CA GLY A 152 -2.31 0.76 19.35
C GLY A 152 -3.72 0.32 19.74
N GLY A 153 -4.41 1.16 20.49
CA GLY A 153 -5.86 1.11 20.66
C GLY A 153 -6.59 1.57 19.39
N PRO A 154 -7.90 1.79 19.48
CA PRO A 154 -8.72 2.27 18.37
C PRO A 154 -8.14 3.56 17.77
N PHE A 155 -8.17 3.66 16.45
CA PHE A 155 -7.67 4.82 15.72
C PHE A 155 -8.80 5.57 15.01
N VAL A 156 -8.50 6.81 14.67
CA VAL A 156 -9.20 7.61 13.67
C VAL A 156 -8.15 8.05 12.66
N GLN A 157 -8.49 7.99 11.39
CA GLN A 157 -7.64 8.54 10.34
C GLN A 157 -8.44 9.51 9.49
N HIS A 158 -7.88 10.69 9.30
CA HIS A 158 -8.47 11.74 8.47
C HIS A 158 -7.76 11.77 7.14
N PHE A 159 -8.40 12.24 6.08
CA PHE A 159 -7.72 12.60 4.83
C PHE A 159 -7.80 14.12 4.66
N VAL A 160 -6.67 14.78 4.41
CA VAL A 160 -6.58 16.24 4.32
C VAL A 160 -5.72 16.62 3.13
N HIS A 161 -6.22 17.50 2.27
CA HIS A 161 -5.40 18.22 1.28
C HIS A 161 -4.99 19.57 1.87
N ILE A 162 -3.71 19.97 1.75
CA ILE A 162 -3.25 21.27 2.24
C ILE A 162 -3.43 22.33 1.14
N PRO A 163 -4.33 23.32 1.29
CA PRO A 163 -4.65 24.26 0.23
C PRO A 163 -3.50 25.21 -0.07
N GLY A 164 -3.33 25.56 -1.35
CA GLY A 164 -2.31 26.52 -1.79
C GLY A 164 -2.07 26.45 -3.30
N GLU A 165 -0.93 26.96 -3.75
CA GLU A 165 -0.50 26.79 -5.14
C GLU A 165 -0.33 25.30 -5.44
N SER A 166 -0.93 24.83 -6.54
CA SER A 166 -0.84 23.43 -6.94
C SER A 166 0.61 23.06 -7.22
N ARG A 167 1.10 22.03 -6.51
CA ARG A 167 2.46 21.47 -6.66
C ARG A 167 2.40 20.07 -7.30
N ASN A 168 1.49 19.90 -8.26
CA ASN A 168 1.31 18.65 -8.97
C ASN A 168 2.46 18.40 -9.96
N HIS A 169 2.75 19.38 -10.81
CA HIS A 169 3.91 19.39 -11.71
C HIS A 169 4.34 20.84 -11.96
N TRP A 170 5.64 21.12 -11.86
CA TRP A 170 6.17 22.47 -12.07
C TRP A 170 7.63 22.44 -12.49
N LYS A 171 8.14 23.59 -12.93
CA LYS A 171 9.54 23.80 -13.29
C LYS A 171 10.17 24.91 -12.44
N ASP A 172 11.33 24.63 -11.84
CA ASP A 172 12.18 25.60 -11.15
C ASP A 172 13.59 25.58 -11.76
N GLY A 173 13.88 26.60 -12.57
CA GLY A 173 15.14 26.69 -13.31
C GLY A 173 15.34 25.49 -14.25
N SER A 174 16.37 24.69 -14.00
CA SER A 174 16.70 23.50 -14.77
C SER A 174 16.04 22.21 -14.24
N LEU A 175 15.28 22.30 -13.15
CA LEU A 175 14.61 21.19 -12.48
C LEU A 175 13.13 21.20 -12.82
N GLU A 176 12.59 20.06 -13.23
CA GLU A 176 11.15 19.86 -13.45
C GLU A 176 10.65 18.75 -12.54
N TYR A 177 9.64 19.03 -11.73
CA TYR A 177 9.14 18.18 -10.66
C TYR A 177 7.82 17.53 -11.04
N PHE A 178 7.67 16.23 -10.75
CA PHE A 178 6.49 15.45 -11.11
C PHE A 178 5.92 14.73 -9.88
N PHE A 179 4.70 15.08 -9.48
CA PHE A 179 3.94 14.39 -8.42
C PHE A 179 2.59 13.88 -8.93
N MET A 180 1.86 14.73 -9.64
CA MET A 180 0.54 14.46 -10.22
C MET A 180 0.36 15.26 -11.52
N PRO A 181 -0.61 14.92 -12.39
CA PRO A 181 -0.93 15.76 -13.55
C PRO A 181 -1.38 17.17 -13.16
N ASP A 182 -1.01 18.18 -13.94
CA ASP A 182 -1.38 19.59 -13.72
C ASP A 182 -2.89 19.80 -13.53
N ASP A 183 -3.70 19.09 -14.32
CA ASP A 183 -5.16 19.22 -14.32
C ASP A 183 -5.85 18.46 -13.16
N PHE A 184 -5.08 17.79 -12.28
CA PHE A 184 -5.68 17.12 -11.13
C PHE A 184 -6.17 18.17 -10.10
N PRO A 185 -7.46 18.19 -9.75
CA PRO A 185 -8.01 19.24 -8.91
C PRO A 185 -7.52 19.12 -7.47
N ASP A 186 -7.17 20.27 -6.87
CA ASP A 186 -6.73 20.38 -5.48
C ASP A 186 -7.90 20.17 -4.48
N ASP A 187 -9.15 20.49 -4.88
CA ASP A 187 -10.37 20.27 -4.09
C ASP A 187 -11.21 19.14 -4.71
N ILE A 188 -11.25 18.00 -4.02
CA ILE A 188 -12.13 16.87 -4.32
C ILE A 188 -12.87 16.51 -3.02
N ALA A 189 -13.65 17.44 -2.51
CA ALA A 189 -14.28 17.26 -1.20
C ALA A 189 -15.34 16.15 -1.11
N ASN A 190 -16.03 15.79 -2.21
CA ASN A 190 -17.34 15.12 -2.12
C ASN A 190 -17.35 13.62 -2.45
N THR A 191 -16.24 12.90 -2.25
CA THR A 191 -16.13 11.48 -2.67
C THR A 191 -15.10 10.73 -1.85
N HIS A 192 -15.46 9.51 -1.45
CA HIS A 192 -14.51 8.57 -0.83
C HIS A 192 -13.78 7.73 -1.88
N LEU A 193 -14.20 7.76 -3.14
CA LEU A 193 -13.52 7.07 -4.23
C LEU A 193 -12.28 7.84 -4.71
N PRO A 194 -11.24 7.12 -5.21
CA PRO A 194 -10.14 7.73 -5.94
C PRO A 194 -10.67 8.47 -7.17
N GLN A 195 -10.06 9.56 -7.62
CA GLN A 195 -10.49 10.31 -8.81
C GLN A 195 -9.53 10.26 -10.01
N PHE A 196 -8.41 9.55 -9.91
CA PHE A 196 -7.44 9.44 -11.00
C PHE A 196 -8.07 9.00 -12.33
N TYR A 197 -9.07 8.11 -12.31
CA TYR A 197 -9.72 7.61 -13.51
C TYR A 197 -10.51 8.69 -14.26
N LYS A 198 -10.94 9.76 -13.58
CA LYS A 198 -11.63 10.91 -14.19
C LYS A 198 -10.65 11.96 -14.71
N TYR A 199 -9.65 12.31 -13.90
CA TYR A 199 -8.84 13.51 -14.14
C TYR A 199 -7.47 13.23 -14.74
N PHE A 200 -6.91 12.03 -14.54
CA PHE A 200 -5.59 11.75 -15.11
C PHE A 200 -5.73 11.58 -16.63
N PRO A 201 -4.74 12.02 -17.42
CA PRO A 201 -4.70 11.71 -18.85
C PRO A 201 -4.57 10.20 -19.06
N ASP A 202 -4.88 9.71 -20.26
CA ASP A 202 -4.49 8.35 -20.63
C ASP A 202 -2.96 8.29 -20.80
N TYR A 203 -2.32 7.23 -20.31
CA TYR A 203 -0.87 7.08 -20.41
C TYR A 203 -0.43 5.62 -20.44
N SER A 204 0.81 5.42 -20.90
CA SER A 204 1.45 4.11 -21.00
C SER A 204 2.69 4.08 -20.13
N LEU A 205 2.86 3.03 -19.32
CA LEU A 205 4.11 2.80 -18.62
C LEU A 205 5.30 2.64 -19.61
N PRO A 206 6.55 2.87 -19.14
CA PRO A 206 7.73 2.51 -19.90
C PRO A 206 7.69 1.02 -20.31
N LYS A 207 8.17 0.68 -21.52
CA LYS A 207 7.98 -0.65 -22.15
C LYS A 207 8.38 -1.86 -21.30
N ASN A 208 9.34 -1.72 -20.40
CA ASN A 208 9.82 -2.80 -19.55
C ASN A 208 9.06 -2.92 -18.21
N LYS A 209 8.13 -2.00 -17.92
CA LYS A 209 7.39 -1.94 -16.66
C LYS A 209 6.02 -2.59 -16.77
N ILE A 210 5.55 -3.09 -15.64
CA ILE A 210 4.26 -3.76 -15.49
C ILE A 210 3.42 -3.04 -14.46
N GLY A 211 2.15 -2.77 -14.79
CA GLY A 211 1.15 -2.29 -13.85
C GLY A 211 0.04 -3.31 -13.68
N MET A 212 -0.30 -3.63 -12.43
CA MET A 212 -1.44 -4.49 -12.09
C MET A 212 -2.29 -3.85 -10.98
N THR A 213 -3.60 -4.06 -11.08
CA THR A 213 -4.54 -3.68 -10.04
C THR A 213 -5.72 -4.61 -10.08
N SER A 214 -6.20 -4.98 -8.90
CA SER A 214 -7.47 -5.64 -8.68
C SER A 214 -8.54 -4.66 -8.18
N PHE A 215 -8.22 -3.37 -8.03
CA PHE A 215 -9.17 -2.34 -7.63
C PHE A 215 -10.14 -2.00 -8.77
N MET A 216 -11.45 -2.16 -8.55
CA MET A 216 -12.49 -1.80 -9.50
C MET A 216 -13.38 -0.66 -8.98
N ILE A 217 -13.63 0.31 -9.85
CA ILE A 217 -14.57 1.40 -9.59
C ILE A 217 -15.83 1.10 -10.40
N ASN A 218 -16.97 0.98 -9.72
CA ASN A 218 -18.21 0.58 -10.37
C ASN A 218 -18.67 1.57 -11.45
N ASP A 219 -18.43 2.85 -11.19
CA ASP A 219 -18.84 3.95 -12.07
C ASP A 219 -17.82 4.21 -13.19
N ASP A 220 -16.75 3.41 -13.28
CA ASP A 220 -15.80 3.43 -14.39
C ASP A 220 -16.32 2.63 -15.61
N GLU A 221 -17.48 3.04 -16.14
CA GLU A 221 -18.18 2.33 -17.21
C GLU A 221 -17.37 2.23 -18.52
N ASN A 222 -16.44 3.16 -18.73
CA ASN A 222 -15.56 3.19 -19.91
C ASN A 222 -14.19 2.55 -19.67
N ASN A 223 -13.97 1.94 -18.50
CA ASN A 223 -12.69 1.37 -18.10
C ASN A 223 -11.51 2.37 -18.23
N ALA A 224 -11.75 3.63 -17.88
CA ALA A 224 -10.77 4.69 -17.87
C ALA A 224 -9.61 4.41 -16.91
N ALA A 225 -9.86 3.73 -15.78
CA ALA A 225 -8.80 3.28 -14.87
C ALA A 225 -7.82 2.34 -15.56
N GLY A 226 -8.31 1.42 -16.41
CA GLY A 226 -7.46 0.52 -17.19
C GLY A 226 -6.47 1.27 -18.08
N ARG A 227 -6.87 2.39 -18.67
CA ARG A 227 -6.04 3.20 -19.59
C ARG A 227 -4.90 3.97 -18.90
N LYS A 228 -4.71 3.80 -17.58
CA LYS A 228 -3.65 4.44 -16.79
C LYS A 228 -2.45 3.50 -16.65
N GLY A 229 -1.94 3.00 -17.78
CA GLY A 229 -0.72 2.19 -17.82
C GLY A 229 -0.83 0.75 -17.27
N TYR A 230 -2.03 0.20 -17.05
CA TYR A 230 -2.19 -1.19 -16.61
C TYR A 230 -2.02 -2.18 -17.77
N THR A 231 -1.13 -3.17 -17.63
CA THR A 231 -0.60 -3.98 -18.76
C THR A 231 -1.14 -5.41 -18.86
N TYR A 232 -1.57 -6.04 -17.77
CA TYR A 232 -2.12 -7.42 -17.77
C TYR A 232 -3.64 -7.49 -17.89
N THR A 233 -4.23 -6.65 -18.75
CA THR A 233 -5.68 -6.61 -18.89
C THR A 233 -6.24 -7.60 -19.92
N ASN A 234 -5.40 -8.34 -20.66
CA ASN A 234 -5.75 -9.16 -21.85
C ASN A 234 -6.39 -8.33 -22.99
N SER A 235 -7.29 -7.42 -22.64
CA SER A 235 -7.79 -6.27 -23.40
C SER A 235 -8.57 -5.36 -22.44
N PHE A 236 -8.58 -4.04 -22.67
CA PHE A 236 -9.42 -3.12 -21.88
C PHE A 236 -10.93 -3.37 -22.03
N VAL A 237 -11.35 -4.21 -22.98
CA VAL A 237 -12.73 -4.71 -23.12
C VAL A 237 -12.99 -6.06 -22.42
N ALA A 238 -11.97 -6.75 -21.91
CA ALA A 238 -12.18 -7.96 -21.13
C ALA A 238 -12.77 -7.60 -19.75
N PRO A 239 -13.74 -8.38 -19.23
CA PRO A 239 -14.23 -8.23 -17.87
C PRO A 239 -13.07 -8.22 -16.87
N ALA A 240 -13.15 -7.39 -15.84
CA ALA A 240 -12.09 -7.29 -14.84
C ALA A 240 -11.74 -8.64 -14.18
N SER A 241 -12.72 -9.54 -14.05
CA SER A 241 -12.54 -10.93 -13.58
C SER A 241 -11.64 -11.81 -14.47
N GLN A 242 -11.26 -11.34 -15.66
CA GLN A 242 -10.38 -12.03 -16.60
C GLN A 242 -9.01 -11.34 -16.76
N ARG A 243 -8.72 -10.30 -15.97
CA ARG A 243 -7.47 -9.54 -16.05
C ARG A 243 -6.43 -10.14 -15.12
N VAL A 244 -6.53 -9.79 -13.83
CA VAL A 244 -5.74 -10.33 -12.73
C VAL A 244 -6.69 -11.05 -11.79
N TYR A 245 -6.41 -12.30 -11.47
CA TYR A 245 -7.26 -13.10 -10.57
C TYR A 245 -6.43 -13.71 -9.44
N TYR A 246 -6.95 -13.62 -8.22
CA TYR A 246 -6.41 -14.24 -7.02
C TYR A 246 -7.18 -15.52 -6.67
N ASP A 247 -6.55 -16.67 -6.84
CA ASP A 247 -7.12 -17.96 -6.44
C ASP A 247 -6.73 -18.29 -5.00
N TYR A 248 -7.75 -18.55 -4.17
CA TYR A 248 -7.56 -19.00 -2.79
C TYR A 248 -7.33 -20.52 -2.73
N ASP A 249 -6.85 -21.00 -1.58
CA ASP A 249 -6.30 -22.35 -1.38
C ASP A 249 -7.35 -23.50 -1.35
N THR A 250 -8.50 -23.35 -2.00
CA THR A 250 -9.58 -24.37 -2.00
C THR A 250 -9.12 -25.70 -2.57
N TRP A 251 -8.29 -25.70 -3.63
CA TRP A 251 -7.73 -26.92 -4.22
C TRP A 251 -6.79 -27.66 -3.26
N LEU A 252 -6.13 -26.94 -2.36
CA LEU A 252 -5.30 -27.51 -1.29
C LEU A 252 -6.18 -28.09 -0.18
N TYR A 253 -7.18 -27.34 0.27
CA TYR A 253 -8.09 -27.79 1.34
C TYR A 253 -8.92 -29.00 0.95
N GLU A 254 -9.44 -29.07 -0.27
CA GLU A 254 -10.11 -30.28 -0.78
C GLU A 254 -9.13 -31.46 -0.97
N SER A 255 -7.82 -31.19 -0.98
CA SER A 255 -6.75 -32.20 -0.96
C SER A 255 -6.28 -32.56 0.46
N GLY A 256 -6.95 -32.04 1.49
CA GLY A 256 -6.66 -32.29 2.90
C GLY A 256 -5.51 -31.46 3.47
N ALA A 257 -5.09 -30.39 2.79
CA ALA A 257 -4.10 -29.47 3.35
C ALA A 257 -4.65 -28.83 4.64
N PRO A 258 -3.79 -28.65 5.66
CA PRO A 258 -4.19 -27.86 6.83
C PRO A 258 -4.50 -26.41 6.41
N PRO A 259 -5.45 -25.74 7.10
CA PRO A 259 -5.68 -24.32 6.91
C PRO A 259 -4.40 -23.48 7.02
N ALA A 260 -4.38 -22.32 6.36
CA ALA A 260 -3.25 -21.41 6.43
C ALA A 260 -2.92 -21.06 7.88
N TYR A 261 -1.63 -21.09 8.23
CA TYR A 261 -1.10 -20.78 9.56
C TYR A 261 -1.61 -21.62 10.73
N SER A 262 -2.42 -22.67 10.51
CA SER A 262 -3.00 -23.46 11.61
C SER A 262 -2.04 -24.51 12.19
N VAL A 263 -0.94 -24.81 11.51
CA VAL A 263 0.04 -25.85 11.87
C VAL A 263 1.49 -25.42 11.53
N SER A 264 2.49 -26.17 11.99
CA SER A 264 3.91 -25.90 11.70
C SER A 264 4.27 -26.16 10.22
N GLN A 265 5.42 -25.67 9.75
CA GLN A 265 5.86 -25.93 8.37
C GLN A 265 6.17 -27.42 8.16
N GLU A 266 6.69 -28.10 9.19
CA GLU A 266 6.95 -29.54 9.20
C GLU A 266 5.66 -30.33 9.00
N GLU A 267 4.55 -29.89 9.60
CA GLU A 267 3.24 -30.53 9.45
C GLU A 267 2.67 -30.34 8.03
N VAL A 268 2.85 -29.15 7.43
CA VAL A 268 2.51 -28.90 6.02
C VAL A 268 3.32 -29.81 5.10
N ASN A 269 4.63 -29.93 5.31
CA ASN A 269 5.47 -30.80 4.49
C ASN A 269 5.13 -32.29 4.69
N ALA A 270 4.81 -32.70 5.92
CA ALA A 270 4.35 -34.06 6.21
C ALA A 270 3.01 -34.37 5.53
N TRP A 271 2.10 -33.38 5.42
CA TRP A 271 0.92 -33.51 4.57
C TRP A 271 1.31 -33.67 3.09
N LEU A 272 2.19 -32.82 2.57
CA LEU A 272 2.62 -32.88 1.17
C LEU A 272 3.28 -34.22 0.81
N ASP A 273 4.01 -34.82 1.76
CA ASP A 273 4.58 -36.16 1.59
C ASP A 273 3.48 -37.24 1.48
N LYS A 274 2.42 -37.12 2.27
CA LYS A 274 1.33 -38.12 2.37
C LYS A 274 0.22 -37.96 1.34
N VAL A 275 -0.05 -36.75 0.87
CA VAL A 275 -1.18 -36.48 -0.02
C VAL A 275 -1.05 -37.28 -1.32
N ASP A 276 -2.15 -37.90 -1.75
CA ASP A 276 -2.21 -38.62 -3.02
C ASP A 276 -2.02 -37.63 -4.17
N GLU A 277 -1.04 -37.90 -5.02
CA GLU A 277 -0.66 -37.01 -6.12
C GLU A 277 -1.80 -36.83 -7.13
N ASN A 278 -2.59 -37.88 -7.39
CA ASN A 278 -3.71 -37.82 -8.33
C ASN A 278 -4.90 -37.06 -7.75
N LEU A 279 -5.14 -37.14 -6.44
CA LEU A 279 -6.12 -36.31 -5.75
C LEU A 279 -5.74 -34.83 -5.83
N LEU A 280 -4.49 -34.50 -5.47
CA LEU A 280 -3.99 -33.13 -5.52
C LEU A 280 -4.12 -32.53 -6.93
N TYR A 281 -3.69 -33.29 -7.95
CA TYR A 281 -3.81 -32.87 -9.34
C TYR A 281 -5.26 -32.70 -9.80
N ARG A 282 -6.17 -33.64 -9.47
CA ARG A 282 -7.59 -33.53 -9.82
C ARG A 282 -8.25 -32.30 -9.20
N ASN A 283 -7.91 -31.98 -7.95
CA ASN A 283 -8.44 -30.79 -7.28
C ASN A 283 -7.86 -29.52 -7.89
N PHE A 284 -6.55 -29.50 -8.20
CA PHE A 284 -5.95 -28.39 -8.94
C PHE A 284 -6.59 -28.22 -10.32
N GLU A 285 -6.87 -29.31 -11.04
CA GLU A 285 -7.54 -29.26 -12.33
C GLU A 285 -8.95 -28.67 -12.23
N LYS A 286 -9.75 -29.16 -11.28
CA LYS A 286 -11.11 -28.71 -11.03
C LYS A 286 -11.19 -27.22 -10.69
N HIS A 287 -10.36 -26.77 -9.75
CA HIS A 287 -10.50 -25.43 -9.15
C HIS A 287 -9.62 -24.38 -9.83
N VAL A 288 -8.51 -24.77 -10.43
CA VAL A 288 -7.54 -23.85 -11.04
C VAL A 288 -7.54 -23.98 -12.56
N LEU A 289 -7.15 -25.15 -13.10
CA LEU A 289 -6.96 -25.30 -14.55
C LEU A 289 -8.25 -25.04 -15.33
N ASN A 290 -9.38 -25.59 -14.89
CA ASN A 290 -10.64 -25.48 -15.64
C ASN A 290 -11.36 -24.15 -15.39
N LYS A 291 -11.01 -23.45 -14.31
CA LYS A 291 -11.66 -22.19 -13.92
C LYS A 291 -11.02 -20.97 -14.56
N TYR A 292 -9.68 -20.93 -14.62
CA TYR A 292 -8.94 -19.71 -15.00
C TYR A 292 -8.36 -19.72 -16.41
N GLN A 293 -9.05 -20.36 -17.36
CA GLN A 293 -8.56 -20.50 -18.74
C GLN A 293 -8.37 -19.19 -19.53
N ASN A 294 -8.98 -18.09 -19.07
CA ASN A 294 -9.01 -16.81 -19.80
C ASN A 294 -8.35 -15.64 -19.01
N VAL A 295 -7.69 -15.92 -17.88
CA VAL A 295 -7.07 -14.85 -17.08
C VAL A 295 -5.74 -14.42 -17.71
N GLY A 296 -5.44 -13.12 -17.66
CA GLY A 296 -4.16 -12.58 -18.13
C GLY A 296 -3.03 -12.87 -17.14
N HIS A 297 -3.32 -12.69 -15.86
CA HIS A 297 -2.45 -13.01 -14.74
C HIS A 297 -3.22 -13.81 -13.67
N LEU A 298 -2.64 -14.94 -13.25
CA LEU A 298 -3.13 -15.73 -12.13
C LEU A 298 -2.15 -15.62 -10.96
N VAL A 299 -2.68 -15.22 -9.81
CA VAL A 299 -1.98 -15.24 -8.53
C VAL A 299 -2.56 -16.36 -7.68
N LEU A 300 -1.74 -17.31 -7.24
CA LEU A 300 -2.17 -18.32 -6.26
C LEU A 300 -1.83 -17.82 -4.85
N ASN A 301 -2.80 -17.86 -3.92
CA ASN A 301 -2.65 -17.38 -2.54
C ASN A 301 -1.48 -18.01 -1.80
N TRP A 302 -1.28 -19.34 -1.94
CA TRP A 302 -0.09 -20.06 -1.46
C TRP A 302 0.15 -20.02 0.06
N GLU A 303 -0.76 -19.45 0.84
CA GLU A 303 -0.64 -19.28 2.29
C GLU A 303 -0.65 -20.60 3.05
N ALA A 304 -1.46 -21.56 2.61
CA ALA A 304 -1.46 -22.89 3.21
C ALA A 304 -0.10 -23.61 3.07
N LEU A 305 0.67 -23.29 2.02
CA LEU A 305 1.96 -23.92 1.74
C LEU A 305 3.14 -23.16 2.37
N ARG A 306 3.07 -21.83 2.43
CA ARG A 306 4.13 -20.90 2.85
C ARG A 306 5.44 -21.15 2.08
N SER A 307 6.36 -21.89 2.67
CA SER A 307 7.67 -22.25 2.11
C SER A 307 7.83 -23.78 2.09
N PRO A 308 7.10 -24.50 1.21
CA PRO A 308 7.16 -25.95 1.16
C PRO A 308 8.57 -26.41 0.78
N TYR A 309 9.02 -27.52 1.36
CA TYR A 309 10.33 -28.12 1.06
C TYR A 309 10.27 -29.65 1.15
N GLY A 310 11.32 -30.32 0.65
CA GLY A 310 11.47 -31.77 0.74
C GLY A 310 11.21 -32.50 -0.58
N LYS A 311 11.24 -33.84 -0.52
CA LYS A 311 11.24 -34.69 -1.72
C LYS A 311 9.91 -34.68 -2.47
N SER A 312 8.80 -34.32 -1.84
CA SER A 312 7.46 -34.33 -2.46
C SER A 312 7.03 -33.00 -3.07
N ILE A 313 7.91 -32.00 -3.08
CA ILE A 313 7.62 -30.68 -3.67
C ILE A 313 7.29 -30.77 -5.17
N TYR A 314 7.80 -31.79 -5.87
CA TYR A 314 7.50 -32.05 -7.28
C TYR A 314 6.00 -32.23 -7.56
N LYS A 315 5.19 -32.64 -6.57
CA LYS A 315 3.73 -32.78 -6.72
C LYS A 315 3.08 -31.41 -7.00
N LEU A 316 3.59 -30.35 -6.36
CA LEU A 316 3.19 -28.97 -6.61
C LEU A 316 3.70 -28.51 -7.98
N GLU A 317 4.98 -28.79 -8.29
CA GLU A 317 5.57 -28.46 -9.61
C GLU A 317 4.78 -29.08 -10.76
N ARG A 318 4.32 -30.32 -10.61
CA ARG A 318 3.46 -30.99 -11.60
C ARG A 318 2.17 -30.20 -11.86
N CYS A 319 1.54 -29.68 -10.81
CA CYS A 319 0.33 -28.87 -10.94
C CYS A 319 0.62 -27.55 -11.69
N LEU A 320 1.65 -26.82 -11.26
CA LEU A 320 2.01 -25.54 -11.88
C LEU A 320 2.49 -25.72 -13.34
N ASN A 321 3.26 -26.77 -13.63
CA ASN A 321 3.69 -27.11 -14.99
C ASN A 321 2.50 -27.45 -15.89
N ALA A 322 1.47 -28.14 -15.38
CA ALA A 322 0.26 -28.39 -16.14
C ALA A 322 -0.49 -27.09 -16.48
N PHE A 323 -0.49 -26.11 -15.57
CA PHE A 323 -1.06 -24.79 -15.85
C PHE A 323 -0.29 -24.07 -16.95
N LYS A 324 1.03 -23.94 -16.81
CA LYS A 324 1.88 -23.28 -17.80
C LYS A 324 1.83 -23.95 -19.17
N ALA A 325 1.75 -25.28 -19.22
CA ALA A 325 1.63 -26.02 -20.48
C ALA A 325 0.27 -25.79 -21.16
N LYS A 326 -0.82 -25.70 -20.38
CA LYS A 326 -2.17 -25.48 -20.90
C LYS A 326 -2.41 -24.02 -21.30
N TYR A 327 -1.83 -23.07 -20.56
CA TYR A 327 -2.02 -21.62 -20.74
C TYR A 327 -0.68 -20.88 -20.84
N PRO A 328 0.10 -21.08 -21.92
CA PRO A 328 1.45 -20.51 -22.05
C PRO A 328 1.49 -18.98 -22.17
N ASN A 329 0.35 -18.34 -22.42
CA ASN A 329 0.22 -16.88 -22.52
C ASN A 329 -0.28 -16.22 -21.23
N THR A 330 -0.66 -17.01 -20.22
CA THR A 330 -1.08 -16.50 -18.91
C THR A 330 0.13 -16.48 -18.00
N THR A 331 0.36 -15.34 -17.33
CA THR A 331 1.42 -15.25 -16.33
C THR A 331 0.94 -15.80 -15.00
N LEU A 332 1.83 -16.51 -14.30
CA LEU A 332 1.56 -17.14 -13.02
C LEU A 332 2.51 -16.61 -11.94
N SER A 333 1.95 -16.19 -10.81
CA SER A 333 2.70 -15.82 -9.60
C SER A 333 2.16 -16.55 -8.37
N LEU A 334 2.97 -16.56 -7.32
CA LEU A 334 2.61 -17.10 -6.01
C LEU A 334 2.70 -15.95 -5.01
N TRP A 335 1.61 -15.69 -4.34
CA TRP A 335 1.53 -14.65 -3.33
C TRP A 335 2.29 -15.08 -2.06
N PRO A 336 2.93 -14.14 -1.33
CA PRO A 336 3.30 -12.77 -1.67
C PRO A 336 4.82 -12.63 -1.91
N HIS A 337 5.49 -13.70 -2.35
CA HIS A 337 6.95 -13.80 -2.28
C HIS A 337 7.65 -13.93 -3.64
N GLY A 338 8.96 -13.68 -3.64
CA GLY A 338 9.86 -13.99 -4.73
C GLY A 338 10.96 -14.95 -4.27
N LEU A 339 11.98 -15.15 -5.12
CA LEU A 339 13.15 -15.95 -4.77
C LEU A 339 13.83 -15.44 -3.50
N PHE A 340 14.09 -14.13 -3.41
CA PHE A 340 14.67 -13.49 -2.22
C PHE A 340 13.61 -12.82 -1.37
N PHE A 341 13.50 -13.27 -0.11
CA PHE A 341 12.65 -12.69 0.89
C PHE A 341 13.46 -12.00 1.99
N LEU A 342 12.98 -10.86 2.44
CA LEU A 342 13.53 -10.11 3.56
C LEU A 342 12.38 -9.77 4.51
N ASN A 343 12.50 -10.06 5.80
CA ASN A 343 11.45 -9.70 6.77
C ASN A 343 11.61 -8.23 7.20
N ARG A 344 10.63 -7.38 6.91
CA ARG A 344 10.73 -5.93 7.21
C ARG A 344 10.88 -5.62 8.70
N VAL A 345 10.08 -6.26 9.55
CA VAL A 345 10.15 -6.05 11.01
C VAL A 345 11.53 -6.42 11.55
N ASN A 346 12.12 -7.49 11.03
CA ASN A 346 13.45 -7.92 11.41
C ASN A 346 14.52 -6.90 11.00
N ILE A 347 14.47 -6.37 9.78
CA ILE A 347 15.48 -5.39 9.31
C ILE A 347 15.36 -4.02 9.98
N GLU A 348 14.15 -3.59 10.36
CA GLU A 348 13.97 -2.32 11.07
C GLU A 348 14.32 -2.46 12.56
N GLY A 349 14.18 -3.68 13.11
CA GLY A 349 14.52 -3.99 14.51
C GLY A 349 16.00 -4.32 14.75
N ASN A 350 16.71 -4.84 13.75
CA ASN A 350 18.11 -5.25 13.83
C ASN A 350 18.98 -4.51 12.81
N ASN A 351 20.22 -4.23 13.18
CA ASN A 351 21.16 -3.54 12.29
C ASN A 351 21.93 -4.54 11.41
N PHE A 352 21.45 -4.76 10.19
CA PHE A 352 22.10 -5.60 9.17
C PHE A 352 22.82 -4.79 8.09
N LYS A 353 23.28 -3.57 8.41
CA LYS A 353 23.83 -2.64 7.43
C LYS A 353 24.94 -3.23 6.57
N TYR A 354 25.90 -3.90 7.21
CA TYR A 354 27.08 -4.43 6.52
C TYR A 354 26.75 -5.73 5.77
N GLU A 355 25.95 -6.61 6.38
CA GLU A 355 25.50 -7.87 5.79
C GLU A 355 24.69 -7.64 4.51
N LEU A 356 23.72 -6.72 4.55
CA LEU A 356 22.92 -6.35 3.38
C LEU A 356 23.77 -5.69 2.29
N THR A 357 24.75 -4.87 2.67
CA THR A 357 25.66 -4.24 1.71
C THR A 357 26.54 -5.27 1.01
N ASP A 358 27.09 -6.22 1.77
CA ASP A 358 27.88 -7.33 1.26
C ASP A 358 27.08 -8.19 0.29
N ASP A 359 25.81 -8.49 0.62
CA ASP A 359 24.90 -9.23 -0.25
C ASP A 359 24.63 -8.48 -1.56
N ILE A 360 24.26 -7.20 -1.46
CA ILE A 360 23.97 -6.35 -2.61
C ILE A 360 25.19 -6.20 -3.53
N LYS A 361 26.40 -6.18 -2.97
CA LYS A 361 27.65 -6.03 -3.74
C LYS A 361 28.25 -7.36 -4.20
N PHE A 362 27.71 -8.49 -3.77
CA PHE A 362 28.21 -9.80 -4.17
C PHE A 362 28.16 -9.98 -5.69
N THR A 363 29.24 -10.48 -6.29
CA THR A 363 29.39 -10.61 -7.76
C THR A 363 29.41 -12.06 -8.25
N GLY A 364 29.33 -13.04 -7.35
CA GLY A 364 29.25 -14.46 -7.72
C GLY A 364 27.85 -14.89 -8.17
N ASN A 365 27.70 -16.17 -8.48
CA ASN A 365 26.43 -16.77 -8.86
C ASN A 365 25.56 -17.17 -7.64
N LEU A 366 24.31 -17.58 -7.88
CA LEU A 366 23.36 -17.90 -6.80
C LEU A 366 23.85 -19.04 -5.88
N GLY A 367 24.51 -20.06 -6.42
CA GLY A 367 25.04 -21.16 -5.61
C GLY A 367 26.25 -20.75 -4.77
N GLU A 368 27.09 -19.85 -5.29
CA GLU A 368 28.17 -19.26 -4.52
C GLU A 368 27.63 -18.35 -3.40
N TRP A 369 26.61 -17.54 -3.68
CA TRP A 369 25.95 -16.74 -2.65
C TRP A 369 25.30 -17.61 -1.57
N ASP A 370 24.58 -18.66 -1.97
CA ASP A 370 23.91 -19.58 -1.05
C ASP A 370 24.88 -20.29 -0.11
N THR A 371 26.07 -20.61 -0.60
CA THR A 371 27.10 -21.30 0.20
C THR A 371 27.97 -20.35 1.03
N GLN A 372 28.26 -19.14 0.53
CA GLN A 372 29.23 -18.22 1.13
C GLN A 372 28.60 -17.10 1.96
N LYS A 373 27.36 -16.70 1.64
CA LYS A 373 26.73 -15.50 2.21
C LYS A 373 25.40 -15.78 2.90
N ASN A 374 24.55 -16.66 2.36
CA ASN A 374 23.24 -16.98 2.95
C ASN A 374 23.28 -17.34 4.45
N PRO A 375 24.27 -18.09 4.99
CA PRO A 375 24.31 -18.40 6.43
C PRO A 375 24.39 -17.19 7.36
N GLU A 376 24.89 -16.06 6.86
CA GLU A 376 25.07 -14.79 7.60
C GLU A 376 24.12 -13.70 7.09
N SER A 377 23.40 -13.96 5.99
CA SER A 377 22.50 -13.00 5.36
C SER A 377 21.17 -12.90 6.12
N PRO A 378 20.59 -11.69 6.23
CA PRO A 378 19.21 -11.53 6.67
C PRO A 378 18.18 -11.90 5.58
N PHE A 379 18.61 -12.15 4.34
CA PHE A 379 17.75 -12.68 3.29
C PHE A 379 17.48 -14.16 3.53
N SER A 380 16.25 -14.59 3.25
CA SER A 380 15.94 -15.98 3.03
C SER A 380 15.67 -16.24 1.55
N ILE A 381 16.02 -17.45 1.10
CA ILE A 381 15.75 -17.88 -0.27
C ILE A 381 14.67 -18.96 -0.31
N ASN A 382 13.82 -18.88 -1.33
CA ASN A 382 12.93 -19.99 -1.68
C ASN A 382 13.16 -20.39 -3.15
N SER A 383 13.98 -21.41 -3.35
CA SER A 383 14.36 -21.89 -4.69
C SER A 383 13.20 -22.45 -5.49
N PHE A 384 12.05 -22.75 -4.87
CA PHE A 384 10.84 -23.12 -5.61
C PHE A 384 10.41 -22.01 -6.59
N TYR A 385 10.59 -20.74 -6.21
CA TYR A 385 10.26 -19.59 -7.04
C TYR A 385 11.22 -19.42 -8.22
N LEU A 386 12.36 -20.12 -8.23
CA LEU A 386 13.35 -20.03 -9.32
C LEU A 386 12.73 -20.41 -10.67
N ASN A 387 11.96 -21.51 -10.71
CA ASN A 387 11.44 -22.09 -11.95
C ASN A 387 9.91 -22.11 -12.04
N ASN A 388 9.20 -21.99 -10.92
CA ASN A 388 7.76 -22.27 -10.88
C ASN A 388 6.86 -21.04 -11.08
N VAL A 389 7.42 -19.83 -11.03
CA VAL A 389 6.68 -18.56 -11.20
C VAL A 389 7.29 -17.66 -12.26
N ASP A 390 6.48 -16.77 -12.84
CA ASP A 390 6.91 -15.83 -13.87
C ASP A 390 7.29 -14.47 -13.28
N ILE A 391 6.83 -14.18 -12.06
CA ILE A 391 7.02 -12.93 -11.34
C ILE A 391 7.51 -13.21 -9.92
N ASN A 392 8.52 -12.46 -9.49
CA ASN A 392 8.92 -12.32 -8.10
C ASN A 392 8.20 -11.11 -7.49
N TYR A 393 7.49 -11.32 -6.39
CA TYR A 393 7.01 -10.22 -5.57
C TYR A 393 8.09 -9.75 -4.59
N VAL A 394 8.20 -8.43 -4.44
CA VAL A 394 9.07 -7.77 -3.47
C VAL A 394 8.27 -6.82 -2.58
N GLY A 395 8.87 -6.41 -1.46
CA GLY A 395 8.21 -5.60 -0.45
C GLY A 395 7.16 -6.41 0.31
N GLY A 396 5.90 -6.00 0.18
CA GLY A 396 4.76 -6.52 0.93
C GLY A 396 3.99 -5.38 1.57
N TYR A 397 3.01 -5.71 2.41
CA TYR A 397 2.12 -4.72 3.04
C TYR A 397 2.85 -3.75 3.93
N LEU A 398 2.38 -2.52 4.02
CA LEU A 398 2.65 -1.72 5.20
C LEU A 398 1.91 -2.37 6.39
N ASN A 399 2.62 -2.92 7.36
CA ASN A 399 1.99 -3.65 8.46
C ASN A 399 1.68 -2.76 9.66
N TYR A 400 2.54 -1.75 9.86
CA TYR A 400 2.42 -0.81 10.96
C TYR A 400 2.75 0.59 10.46
N PRO A 401 2.17 1.63 11.10
CA PRO A 401 2.58 3.01 10.85
C PRO A 401 4.01 3.30 11.31
N THR A 402 4.66 2.35 11.99
CA THR A 402 6.05 2.45 12.39
C THR A 402 7.03 1.85 11.39
N ASN A 403 6.54 1.32 10.26
CA ASN A 403 7.37 0.75 9.22
C ASN A 403 7.91 1.82 8.27
N TYR A 404 8.98 2.51 8.68
CA TYR A 404 9.60 3.61 7.93
C TYR A 404 10.54 3.16 6.80
N GLY A 405 11.01 1.91 6.81
CA GLY A 405 12.05 1.39 5.89
C GLY A 405 11.52 0.67 4.65
N TYR A 406 10.23 0.85 4.30
CA TYR A 406 9.56 0.05 3.26
C TYR A 406 10.13 0.24 1.85
N VAL A 407 10.59 1.45 1.49
CA VAL A 407 11.25 1.69 0.19
C VAL A 407 12.58 0.96 0.12
N GLN A 408 13.43 1.11 1.14
CA GLN A 408 14.73 0.43 1.20
C GLN A 408 14.53 -1.09 1.17
N HIS A 409 13.56 -1.60 1.94
CA HIS A 409 13.18 -3.01 1.99
C HIS A 409 12.88 -3.60 0.60
N MET A 410 11.95 -3.00 -0.15
CA MET A 410 11.58 -3.52 -1.47
C MET A 410 12.71 -3.38 -2.49
N LEU A 411 13.52 -2.31 -2.43
CA LEU A 411 14.65 -2.12 -3.34
C LEU A 411 15.73 -3.17 -3.12
N MET A 412 16.08 -3.47 -1.87
CA MET A 412 17.08 -4.50 -1.58
C MET A 412 16.63 -5.89 -2.06
N GLN A 413 15.36 -6.25 -1.85
CA GLN A 413 14.81 -7.49 -2.43
C GLN A 413 14.81 -7.46 -3.96
N HIS A 414 14.46 -6.34 -4.58
CA HIS A 414 14.49 -6.20 -6.03
C HIS A 414 15.91 -6.40 -6.57
N MET A 415 16.91 -5.72 -6.00
CA MET A 415 18.31 -5.81 -6.39
C MET A 415 18.82 -7.24 -6.32
N MET A 416 18.51 -7.99 -5.25
CA MET A 416 18.89 -9.40 -5.12
C MET A 416 18.20 -10.29 -6.16
N ASN A 417 16.88 -10.12 -6.35
CA ASN A 417 16.15 -10.87 -7.37
C ASN A 417 16.70 -10.60 -8.79
N LYS A 418 16.99 -9.34 -9.16
CA LYS A 418 17.53 -9.01 -10.49
C LYS A 418 18.97 -9.47 -10.68
N LYS A 419 19.79 -9.49 -9.62
CA LYS A 419 21.16 -10.02 -9.66
C LYS A 419 21.19 -11.47 -10.12
N PHE A 420 20.31 -12.32 -9.59
CA PHE A 420 20.31 -13.76 -9.89
C PHE A 420 19.27 -14.22 -10.90
N GLN A 421 18.26 -13.39 -11.19
CA GLN A 421 17.23 -13.65 -12.20
C GLN A 421 16.97 -12.39 -13.06
N PRO A 422 17.95 -11.92 -13.84
CA PRO A 422 17.87 -10.65 -14.56
C PRO A 422 16.69 -10.57 -15.55
N ASN A 423 16.25 -11.71 -16.07
CA ASN A 423 15.13 -11.78 -17.02
C ASN A 423 13.76 -11.95 -16.35
N LYS A 424 13.70 -12.38 -15.08
CA LYS A 424 12.43 -12.55 -14.36
C LYS A 424 11.95 -11.19 -13.86
N LYS A 425 10.65 -10.95 -13.96
CA LYS A 425 10.04 -9.71 -13.45
C LYS A 425 10.07 -9.70 -11.93
N SER A 426 10.46 -8.56 -11.36
CA SER A 426 10.51 -8.32 -9.92
C SER A 426 9.72 -7.05 -9.61
N ILE A 427 8.46 -7.24 -9.18
CA ILE A 427 7.49 -6.15 -9.01
C ILE A 427 7.08 -6.01 -7.54
N LEU A 428 6.76 -4.79 -7.14
CA LEU A 428 6.17 -4.54 -5.84
C LEU A 428 4.75 -5.10 -5.79
N MET A 429 4.38 -5.78 -4.71
CA MET A 429 2.97 -5.95 -4.35
C MET A 429 2.67 -5.05 -3.16
N TRP A 430 1.66 -4.20 -3.31
CA TRP A 430 1.30 -3.18 -2.33
C TRP A 430 -0.20 -3.20 -2.04
N TRP A 431 -0.60 -2.71 -0.87
CA TRP A 431 -2.00 -2.59 -0.49
C TRP A 431 -2.34 -1.15 -0.12
N HIS A 432 -3.59 -0.74 -0.34
CA HIS A 432 -4.08 0.59 0.06
C HIS A 432 -4.35 0.69 1.56
N ASN A 433 -4.46 -0.44 2.27
CA ASN A 433 -4.63 -0.51 3.73
C ASN A 433 -3.35 -0.99 4.41
N GLN A 434 -3.23 -0.67 5.70
CA GLN A 434 -2.23 -1.22 6.58
C GLN A 434 -2.69 -2.61 7.06
N GLU A 435 -1.90 -3.65 6.80
CA GLU A 435 -2.19 -5.03 7.23
C GLU A 435 -1.63 -5.29 8.62
N TYR A 436 -2.48 -5.18 9.63
CA TYR A 436 -2.05 -5.46 10.99
C TYR A 436 -1.73 -6.93 11.20
N VAL A 437 -0.48 -7.18 11.58
CA VAL A 437 -0.08 -8.45 12.19
C VAL A 437 -0.07 -8.23 13.70
N GLY A 438 -0.93 -8.91 14.46
CA GLY A 438 -0.94 -8.80 15.93
C GLY A 438 -2.02 -7.88 16.53
N ALA A 439 -1.68 -7.17 17.63
CA ALA A 439 -2.65 -6.61 18.59
C ALA A 439 -3.01 -5.12 18.40
N PHE A 440 -2.98 -4.60 17.16
CA PHE A 440 -3.63 -3.31 16.86
C PHE A 440 -5.15 -3.54 16.81
N GLU A 441 -5.89 -2.74 17.56
CA GLU A 441 -7.35 -2.78 17.49
C GLU A 441 -7.83 -2.20 16.15
N LYS A 442 -8.89 -2.79 15.57
CA LYS A 442 -9.52 -2.24 14.38
C LYS A 442 -10.09 -0.86 14.72
N GLY A 443 -10.05 0.05 13.75
CA GLY A 443 -10.78 1.30 13.83
C GLY A 443 -12.27 1.02 13.74
N LYS A 444 -13.10 1.96 14.21
CA LYS A 444 -14.54 1.90 14.02
C LYS A 444 -15.00 3.16 13.30
N GLU A 445 -15.37 3.01 12.04
CA GLU A 445 -15.87 4.11 11.22
C GLU A 445 -17.38 4.19 11.39
N TRP A 446 -17.87 5.36 11.83
CA TRP A 446 -19.28 5.66 11.95
C TRP A 446 -19.76 6.46 10.74
N PHE A 447 -20.91 6.10 10.20
CA PHE A 447 -21.46 6.75 9.02
C PHE A 447 -22.99 6.76 9.06
N THR A 448 -23.59 7.61 8.22
CA THR A 448 -25.04 7.65 8.04
C THR A 448 -25.40 6.98 6.73
N ASP A 449 -26.31 6.00 6.79
CA ASP A 449 -26.83 5.34 5.59
C ASP A 449 -27.90 6.19 4.87
N SER A 450 -28.40 5.70 3.73
CA SER A 450 -29.40 6.41 2.93
C SER A 450 -30.75 6.63 3.64
N LYS A 451 -31.00 5.93 4.75
CA LYS A 451 -32.21 6.04 5.56
C LYS A 451 -32.02 6.94 6.77
N GLY A 452 -30.89 7.64 6.87
CA GLY A 452 -30.56 8.49 8.01
C GLY A 452 -30.16 7.71 9.27
N ARG A 453 -29.87 6.40 9.16
CA ARG A 453 -29.44 5.59 10.31
C ARG A 453 -27.94 5.73 10.51
N THR A 454 -27.54 5.99 11.75
CA THR A 454 -26.14 5.93 12.17
C THR A 454 -25.71 4.48 12.35
N LEU A 455 -24.71 4.08 11.59
CA LEU A 455 -24.16 2.72 11.53
C LEU A 455 -22.63 2.77 11.72
N SER A 456 -22.04 1.61 11.98
CA SER A 456 -20.59 1.46 12.08
C SER A 456 -20.07 0.24 11.35
N VAL A 457 -18.79 0.30 10.94
CA VAL A 457 -18.02 -0.81 10.40
C VAL A 457 -16.63 -0.81 11.03
N ASP A 458 -16.07 -2.00 11.25
CA ASP A 458 -14.66 -2.11 11.63
C ASP A 458 -13.75 -1.84 10.43
N THR A 459 -12.71 -1.04 10.62
CA THR A 459 -11.81 -0.59 9.56
C THR A 459 -10.34 -0.87 9.86
N LYS A 460 -9.55 -1.01 8.78
CA LYS A 460 -8.08 -0.96 8.81
C LYS A 460 -7.63 0.45 8.41
N PRO A 461 -6.51 0.99 8.91
CA PRO A 461 -6.04 2.28 8.45
C PRO A 461 -5.67 2.20 6.99
N MET A 462 -5.84 3.32 6.31
CA MET A 462 -5.31 3.54 4.99
C MET A 462 -3.79 3.74 5.07
N VAL A 463 -3.06 3.28 4.07
CA VAL A 463 -1.66 3.65 3.87
C VAL A 463 -1.58 5.16 3.62
N PHE A 464 -0.60 5.82 4.24
CA PHE A 464 -0.41 7.26 4.10
C PHE A 464 -0.21 7.67 2.62
N PRO A 465 -0.74 8.83 2.19
CA PRO A 465 -0.57 9.37 0.84
C PRO A 465 0.88 9.36 0.32
N SER A 466 1.84 9.81 1.14
CA SER A 466 3.27 9.78 0.79
C SER A 466 3.78 8.36 0.55
N ALA A 467 3.39 7.40 1.39
CA ALA A 467 3.82 6.03 1.26
C ALA A 467 3.24 5.35 0.01
N MET A 468 1.99 5.67 -0.35
CA MET A 468 1.41 5.27 -1.63
C MET A 468 2.18 5.83 -2.82
N HIS A 469 2.51 7.13 -2.79
CA HIS A 469 3.30 7.80 -3.82
C HIS A 469 4.70 7.19 -3.95
N ASN A 470 5.42 7.06 -2.84
CA ASN A 470 6.78 6.52 -2.79
C ASN A 470 6.84 5.09 -3.30
N ALA A 471 5.93 4.24 -2.81
CA ALA A 471 5.82 2.85 -3.25
C ALA A 471 5.66 2.78 -4.77
N ALA A 472 4.75 3.58 -5.34
CA ALA A 472 4.54 3.64 -6.78
C ALA A 472 5.78 4.14 -7.54
N VAL A 473 6.33 5.31 -7.16
CA VAL A 473 7.48 5.92 -7.83
C VAL A 473 8.62 4.90 -7.96
N TRP A 474 9.04 4.31 -6.85
CA TRP A 474 10.18 3.40 -6.84
C TRP A 474 9.85 2.05 -7.51
N ALA A 475 8.62 1.54 -7.39
CA ALA A 475 8.19 0.32 -8.07
C ALA A 475 8.18 0.47 -9.60
N PHE A 476 7.69 1.60 -10.12
CA PHE A 476 7.56 1.81 -11.56
C PHE A 476 8.81 2.43 -12.19
N ALA A 477 9.64 3.18 -11.46
CA ALA A 477 10.89 3.73 -11.98
C ALA A 477 12.05 2.74 -11.87
N PHE A 478 12.32 2.22 -10.68
CA PHE A 478 13.48 1.39 -10.39
C PHE A 478 13.18 -0.10 -10.57
N CYS A 479 12.12 -0.61 -9.93
CA CYS A 479 11.73 -2.02 -10.06
C CYS A 479 11.11 -2.35 -11.42
N ASP A 480 10.69 -3.59 -11.67
CA ASP A 480 10.04 -3.96 -12.95
C ASP A 480 8.56 -3.54 -13.03
N GLY A 481 8.03 -2.84 -12.03
CA GLY A 481 6.61 -2.49 -11.94
C GLY A 481 6.01 -2.68 -10.55
N GLY A 482 4.69 -2.53 -10.47
CA GLY A 482 3.93 -2.63 -9.23
C GLY A 482 2.53 -3.19 -9.44
N GLU A 483 2.07 -3.91 -8.44
CA GLU A 483 0.70 -4.36 -8.26
C GLU A 483 0.11 -3.66 -7.05
N LEU A 484 -0.98 -2.92 -7.27
CA LEU A 484 -1.84 -2.49 -6.18
C LEU A 484 -2.82 -3.64 -5.90
N TRP A 485 -2.38 -4.57 -5.06
CA TRP A 485 -3.25 -5.61 -4.53
C TRP A 485 -4.29 -4.92 -3.68
N SER A 486 -5.50 -4.89 -4.20
CA SER A 486 -6.62 -4.35 -3.47
C SER A 486 -7.78 -5.29 -3.69
N GLU A 487 -8.47 -5.66 -2.63
CA GLU A 487 -9.66 -6.51 -2.73
C GLU A 487 -10.97 -5.71 -2.77
N PRO A 488 -11.27 -4.75 -3.69
CA PRO A 488 -12.63 -4.23 -3.73
C PRO A 488 -13.46 -5.06 -4.68
N TYR A 489 -14.56 -5.55 -4.14
CA TYR A 489 -15.83 -5.46 -4.85
C TYR A 489 -16.04 -4.03 -5.35
N SER A 490 -16.59 -3.88 -6.56
CA SER A 490 -16.81 -2.61 -7.25
C SER A 490 -17.32 -1.52 -6.28
N ARG A 491 -16.50 -0.50 -5.99
CA ARG A 491 -16.86 0.57 -5.03
C ARG A 491 -17.69 1.67 -5.71
N ARG A 492 -18.60 2.31 -4.95
CA ARG A 492 -19.41 3.48 -5.37
C ARG A 492 -19.69 4.43 -4.21
N ASP A 493 -20.02 5.68 -4.48
CA ASP A 493 -20.42 6.69 -3.47
C ASP A 493 -21.95 6.73 -3.29
N GLN A 494 -22.56 5.58 -3.02
CA GLN A 494 -24.00 5.49 -2.71
C GLN A 494 -24.20 4.53 -1.54
N ASN A 495 -24.64 5.07 -0.41
CA ASN A 495 -24.73 4.40 0.89
C ASN A 495 -25.93 3.44 1.06
N ASP A 496 -26.71 3.20 0.01
CA ASP A 496 -27.77 2.17 -0.01
C ASP A 496 -27.24 0.72 0.02
N TYR A 497 -26.06 0.49 -0.56
CA TYR A 497 -25.52 -0.86 -0.73
C TYR A 497 -24.19 -0.98 0.00
N LEU A 498 -24.23 -1.56 1.19
CA LEU A 498 -23.06 -1.65 2.07
C LEU A 498 -22.19 -2.87 1.76
N GLY A 499 -22.64 -3.76 0.87
CA GLY A 499 -21.94 -4.98 0.48
C GLY A 499 -22.20 -6.14 1.44
N ALA A 500 -22.55 -7.31 0.90
CA ALA A 500 -23.02 -8.45 1.71
C ALA A 500 -21.94 -9.07 2.61
N SER A 501 -20.66 -8.83 2.30
CA SER A 501 -19.51 -9.27 3.10
C SER A 501 -19.05 -8.23 4.14
N THR A 502 -19.64 -7.03 4.14
CA THR A 502 -19.30 -5.98 5.10
C THR A 502 -20.11 -6.19 6.37
N GLU A 503 -19.43 -6.34 7.50
CA GLU A 503 -20.09 -6.41 8.81
C GLU A 503 -20.42 -5.02 9.31
N VAL A 504 -21.71 -4.68 9.28
CA VAL A 504 -22.20 -3.36 9.71
C VAL A 504 -23.03 -3.51 10.97
N TYR A 505 -22.87 -2.58 11.91
CA TYR A 505 -23.52 -2.60 13.22
C TYR A 505 -24.28 -1.30 13.49
N ASP A 506 -25.42 -1.38 14.16
CA ASP A 506 -26.11 -0.19 14.68
C ASP A 506 -25.46 0.38 15.95
N THR A 507 -25.99 1.49 16.47
CA THR A 507 -25.52 2.13 17.71
C THR A 507 -25.70 1.27 18.97
N ARG A 508 -26.42 0.14 18.90
CA ARG A 508 -26.59 -0.83 19.99
C ARG A 508 -25.70 -2.06 19.80
N GLY A 509 -24.89 -2.10 18.74
CA GLY A 509 -24.01 -3.22 18.41
C GLY A 509 -24.71 -4.40 17.71
N ASN A 510 -25.96 -4.24 17.26
CA ASN A 510 -26.63 -5.30 16.50
C ASN A 510 -26.14 -5.30 15.05
N LYS A 511 -25.86 -6.49 14.52
CA LYS A 511 -25.50 -6.66 13.10
C LYS A 511 -26.69 -6.29 12.21
N ILE A 512 -26.44 -5.45 11.21
CA ILE A 512 -27.41 -5.00 10.22
C ILE A 512 -27.23 -5.81 8.93
N ALA A 513 -28.36 -6.23 8.35
CA ALA A 513 -28.35 -6.89 7.06
C ALA A 513 -27.88 -5.92 5.97
N THR A 514 -26.88 -6.34 5.21
CA THR A 514 -26.30 -5.58 4.09
C THR A 514 -26.59 -6.28 2.77
N SER A 515 -26.46 -5.54 1.67
CA SER A 515 -26.63 -6.08 0.33
C SER A 515 -25.70 -5.38 -0.64
N PHE A 516 -25.40 -6.06 -1.74
CA PHE A 516 -24.76 -5.44 -2.89
C PHE A 516 -25.80 -4.75 -3.78
N SER A 517 -25.33 -3.80 -4.59
CA SER A 517 -26.12 -3.25 -5.70
C SER A 517 -26.58 -4.38 -6.64
N PRO A 518 -27.83 -4.33 -7.15
CA PRO A 518 -28.30 -5.25 -8.18
C PRO A 518 -27.44 -5.19 -9.46
N LYS A 519 -26.95 -3.99 -9.79
CA LYS A 519 -26.04 -3.76 -10.91
C LYS A 519 -24.60 -3.99 -10.44
N PHE A 520 -23.93 -4.97 -11.04
CA PHE A 520 -22.49 -5.29 -10.86
C PHE A 520 -22.03 -5.60 -9.42
N THR A 521 -22.95 -5.94 -8.51
CA THR A 521 -22.64 -6.28 -7.11
C THR A 521 -21.81 -5.21 -6.38
N GLY A 522 -22.00 -3.94 -6.70
CA GLY A 522 -21.23 -2.85 -6.10
C GLY A 522 -21.55 -2.58 -4.63
N GLN A 523 -20.61 -1.98 -3.90
CA GLN A 523 -20.73 -1.61 -2.48
C GLN A 523 -20.22 -0.19 -2.19
N TYR A 524 -20.71 0.41 -1.10
CA TYR A 524 -20.37 1.76 -0.68
C TYR A 524 -18.90 1.87 -0.24
N ALA A 525 -18.27 2.99 -0.59
CA ALA A 525 -16.95 3.36 -0.11
C ALA A 525 -17.08 4.01 1.28
N ILE A 526 -17.15 3.19 2.33
CA ILE A 526 -17.28 3.72 3.71
C ILE A 526 -16.02 4.48 4.13
N GLN A 527 -14.84 3.95 3.82
CA GLN A 527 -13.56 4.63 4.06
C GLN A 527 -13.13 5.46 2.85
N ASN A 528 -12.29 6.48 3.08
CA ASN A 528 -11.69 7.30 2.03
C ASN A 528 -10.52 6.56 1.33
N TYR A 529 -10.67 6.29 0.05
CA TYR A 529 -9.69 5.60 -0.81
C TYR A 529 -8.80 6.55 -1.64
N ARG A 530 -8.81 7.86 -1.37
CA ARG A 530 -8.03 8.86 -2.16
C ARG A 530 -6.51 8.69 -2.05
N ASN A 531 -6.00 7.90 -1.10
CA ASN A 531 -4.58 7.53 -1.10
C ASN A 531 -4.16 6.75 -2.37
N ILE A 532 -5.12 6.12 -3.08
CA ILE A 532 -4.89 5.49 -4.39
C ILE A 532 -4.58 6.53 -5.47
N ASP A 533 -5.10 7.76 -5.38
CA ASP A 533 -4.74 8.83 -6.33
C ASP A 533 -3.25 9.16 -6.26
N ARG A 534 -2.63 9.01 -5.08
CA ARG A 534 -1.20 9.24 -4.88
C ARG A 534 -0.34 8.07 -5.38
N TRP A 535 -0.83 6.83 -5.30
CA TRP A 535 -0.22 5.70 -6.02
C TRP A 535 -0.23 5.94 -7.54
N GLU A 536 -1.36 6.39 -8.07
CA GLU A 536 -1.50 6.71 -9.49
C GLU A 536 -0.64 7.93 -9.88
N GLY A 537 -0.54 8.93 -9.02
CA GLY A 537 0.35 10.09 -9.18
C GLY A 537 1.81 9.68 -9.34
N GLY A 538 2.32 8.87 -8.42
CA GLY A 538 3.68 8.32 -8.51
C GLY A 538 3.90 7.52 -9.79
N LYS A 539 2.93 6.71 -10.21
CA LYS A 539 2.99 5.95 -11.47
C LYS A 539 2.96 6.86 -12.71
N TRP A 540 2.14 7.90 -12.70
CA TRP A 540 2.08 8.90 -13.78
C TRP A 540 3.40 9.68 -13.88
N ALA A 541 3.99 10.12 -12.77
CA ALA A 541 5.26 10.85 -12.75
C ALA A 541 6.39 10.06 -13.43
N VAL A 542 6.40 8.74 -13.24
CA VAL A 542 7.29 7.80 -13.95
C VAL A 542 6.95 7.74 -15.44
N SER A 543 5.67 7.61 -15.79
CA SER A 543 5.23 7.59 -17.19
C SER A 543 5.57 8.87 -17.96
N ALA A 544 5.53 10.03 -17.30
CA ALA A 544 5.91 11.31 -17.89
C ALA A 544 7.40 11.37 -18.27
N ASN A 545 8.24 10.59 -17.58
CA ASN A 545 9.69 10.52 -17.78
C ASN A 545 10.14 9.21 -18.46
N LYS A 546 9.24 8.58 -19.22
CA LYS A 546 9.49 7.26 -19.83
C LYS A 546 10.64 7.23 -20.82
N ASP A 547 10.95 8.36 -21.48
CA ASP A 547 12.06 8.49 -22.43
C ASP A 547 13.41 8.25 -21.75
N ILE A 548 13.60 8.78 -20.54
CA ILE A 548 14.80 8.54 -19.74
C ILE A 548 14.78 7.12 -19.16
N ILE A 549 13.62 6.62 -18.70
CA ILE A 549 13.51 5.28 -18.11
C ILE A 549 13.74 4.16 -19.14
N GLU A 550 13.39 4.38 -20.40
CA GLU A 550 13.65 3.46 -21.51
C GLU A 550 15.08 3.58 -22.08
N ALA A 551 15.83 4.63 -21.72
CA ALA A 551 17.21 4.80 -22.18
C ALA A 551 18.11 3.65 -21.73
N LYS A 552 19.11 3.31 -22.55
CA LYS A 552 20.06 2.20 -22.32
C LYS A 552 21.20 2.59 -21.36
N THR A 553 20.84 3.31 -20.32
CA THR A 553 21.70 3.69 -19.20
C THR A 553 21.30 2.87 -17.97
N ASP A 554 22.18 2.69 -17.01
CA ASP A 554 21.82 2.02 -15.76
C ASP A 554 21.22 3.00 -14.75
N TRP A 555 20.51 2.46 -13.76
CA TRP A 555 20.16 3.21 -12.56
C TRP A 555 21.35 3.18 -11.60
N ASP A 556 21.74 4.34 -11.09
CA ASP A 556 22.80 4.48 -10.11
C ASP A 556 22.29 5.14 -8.83
N PHE A 557 22.84 4.72 -7.68
CA PHE A 557 22.68 5.46 -6.43
C PHE A 557 23.81 6.48 -6.30
N VAL A 558 23.48 7.75 -6.06
CA VAL A 558 24.45 8.86 -6.14
C VAL A 558 24.66 9.58 -4.81
N PRO A 559 25.84 10.22 -4.61
CA PRO A 559 26.11 11.04 -3.45
C PRO A 559 25.08 12.16 -3.25
N SER A 560 24.60 12.28 -2.01
CA SER A 560 23.67 13.32 -1.59
C SER A 560 23.96 13.85 -0.18
N ALA A 561 23.48 15.05 0.12
CA ALA A 561 23.58 15.67 1.44
C ALA A 561 22.38 16.59 1.69
N ARG A 562 21.97 16.74 2.96
CA ARG A 562 21.17 17.91 3.37
C ARG A 562 21.97 19.20 3.17
N GLU A 563 21.30 20.35 3.14
CA GLU A 563 21.90 21.67 2.85
C GLU A 563 23.25 21.94 3.59
N ASN A 564 23.36 21.52 4.86
CA ASN A 564 24.57 21.66 5.70
C ASN A 564 25.26 20.33 6.03
N GLY A 565 24.87 19.24 5.37
CA GLY A 565 25.37 17.89 5.59
C GLY A 565 26.64 17.58 4.79
N ARG A 566 27.27 16.44 5.12
CA ARG A 566 28.32 15.86 4.29
C ARG A 566 27.68 14.97 3.23
N PHE A 567 28.24 14.99 2.02
CA PHE A 567 27.83 14.06 0.97
C PHE A 567 28.10 12.62 1.41
N THR A 568 27.12 11.75 1.17
CA THR A 568 27.33 10.30 1.20
C THR A 568 28.42 9.91 0.20
N ALA A 569 29.15 8.83 0.48
CA ALA A 569 30.26 8.37 -0.36
C ALA A 569 30.44 6.87 -0.27
N GLY A 570 30.99 6.26 -1.33
CA GLY A 570 31.17 4.81 -1.42
C GLY A 570 29.85 4.09 -1.20
N ASP A 571 29.84 3.11 -0.30
CA ASP A 571 28.64 2.32 0.02
C ASP A 571 27.55 3.11 0.74
N GLY A 572 27.86 4.32 1.24
CA GLY A 572 26.92 5.20 1.92
C GLY A 572 25.76 5.72 1.07
N VAL A 573 25.76 5.46 -0.25
CA VAL A 573 24.67 5.79 -1.17
C VAL A 573 23.62 4.67 -1.26
N LEU A 574 23.93 3.47 -0.77
CA LEU A 574 23.09 2.28 -0.95
C LEU A 574 21.86 2.31 -0.03
N PRO A 575 20.74 1.64 -0.42
CA PRO A 575 19.54 1.54 0.41
C PRO A 575 19.79 1.01 1.83
N SER A 576 20.73 0.08 2.00
CA SER A 576 21.15 -0.44 3.32
C SER A 576 21.67 0.69 4.22
N TYR A 577 22.53 1.56 3.71
CA TYR A 577 23.05 2.71 4.47
C TYR A 577 21.98 3.77 4.69
N SER A 578 21.13 4.06 3.69
CA SER A 578 19.99 4.97 3.88
C SER A 578 19.08 4.54 5.02
N LEU A 579 18.85 3.23 5.18
CA LEU A 579 18.03 2.68 6.26
C LEU A 579 18.67 2.87 7.65
N TYR A 580 19.96 2.57 7.80
CA TYR A 580 20.58 2.46 9.12
C TYR A 580 21.34 3.71 9.57
N ASP A 581 21.93 4.46 8.63
CA ASP A 581 22.66 5.71 8.91
C ASP A 581 21.75 6.94 8.81
N LYS A 582 20.45 6.70 8.59
CA LYS A 582 19.41 7.72 8.44
C LYS A 582 19.74 8.79 7.39
N SER A 583 20.29 8.36 6.25
CA SER A 583 20.63 9.23 5.13
C SER A 583 19.56 9.21 4.04
N GLN A 584 19.57 10.25 3.21
CA GLN A 584 18.73 10.34 2.01
C GLN A 584 19.06 9.21 1.04
N LEU A 585 18.05 8.70 0.35
CA LEU A 585 18.21 7.77 -0.76
C LEU A 585 18.00 8.51 -2.07
N VAL A 586 19.02 8.51 -2.93
CA VAL A 586 18.95 9.17 -4.23
C VAL A 586 19.37 8.22 -5.34
N ALA A 587 18.45 7.99 -6.29
CA ALA A 587 18.73 7.25 -7.51
C ALA A 587 18.68 8.18 -8.72
N VAL A 588 19.56 7.94 -9.69
CA VAL A 588 19.62 8.66 -10.95
C VAL A 588 19.56 7.69 -12.12
N LYS A 589 18.93 8.14 -13.20
CA LYS A 589 19.07 7.53 -14.52
C LYS A 589 19.28 8.62 -15.56
N TYR A 590 20.24 8.43 -16.44
CA TYR A 590 20.57 9.42 -17.47
C TYR A 590 19.80 9.16 -18.76
N SER A 591 19.47 10.23 -19.47
CA SER A 591 19.06 10.16 -20.88
C SER A 591 20.15 9.51 -21.75
N GLU A 592 19.77 9.00 -22.93
CA GLU A 592 20.72 8.37 -23.86
C GLU A 592 21.85 9.32 -24.29
N SER A 593 21.57 10.62 -24.40
CA SER A 593 22.56 11.67 -24.72
C SER A 593 23.42 12.08 -23.52
N GLY A 594 23.01 11.75 -22.28
CA GLY A 594 23.64 12.21 -21.05
C GLY A 594 23.43 13.70 -20.72
N THR A 595 22.62 14.42 -21.49
CA THR A 595 22.34 15.87 -21.30
C THR A 595 21.25 16.14 -20.27
N GLU A 596 20.44 15.12 -19.97
CA GLU A 596 19.38 15.14 -18.98
C GLU A 596 19.49 13.94 -18.05
N ALA A 597 18.96 14.06 -16.83
CA ALA A 597 18.82 12.95 -15.91
C ALA A 597 17.49 12.99 -15.17
N LEU A 598 16.98 11.81 -14.83
CA LEU A 598 15.86 11.63 -13.92
C LEU A 598 16.42 11.29 -12.53
N LEU A 599 16.04 12.09 -11.53
CA LEU A 599 16.34 11.85 -10.12
C LEU A 599 15.09 11.37 -9.38
N LEU A 600 15.30 10.37 -8.52
CA LEU A 600 14.37 10.02 -7.45
C LEU A 600 15.04 10.39 -6.13
N VAL A 601 14.53 11.40 -5.44
CA VAL A 601 15.09 11.89 -4.17
C VAL A 601 14.11 11.59 -3.05
N TYR A 602 14.51 10.72 -2.12
CA TYR A 602 13.68 10.26 -1.01
C TYR A 602 14.43 10.42 0.32
N ASP A 603 13.75 10.95 1.34
CA ASP A 603 14.27 10.98 2.71
C ASP A 603 13.22 10.44 3.68
N ALA A 604 13.38 9.17 4.09
CA ALA A 604 12.54 8.53 5.09
C ALA A 604 12.62 9.19 6.48
N TRP A 605 13.60 10.07 6.69
CA TRP A 605 13.97 10.69 7.95
C TRP A 605 13.74 12.20 7.94
N ASN A 606 13.09 12.72 6.91
CA ASN A 606 12.65 14.10 6.92
C ASN A 606 11.49 14.29 7.89
N GLU A 607 11.34 15.50 8.41
CA GLU A 607 10.16 15.90 9.17
C GLU A 607 8.95 15.91 8.22
N PRO A 608 7.84 15.21 8.56
CA PRO A 608 6.73 14.99 7.63
C PRO A 608 6.01 16.27 7.20
N LEU A 609 6.12 17.35 7.98
CA LEU A 609 5.44 18.63 7.72
C LEU A 609 6.35 19.71 7.13
N ASN A 610 7.60 19.37 6.79
CA ASN A 610 8.59 20.35 6.33
C ASN A 610 9.05 20.07 4.90
N GLN A 611 9.47 21.14 4.23
CA GLN A 611 10.25 21.07 3.00
C GLN A 611 11.74 21.15 3.34
N GLU A 612 12.54 20.26 2.75
CA GLU A 612 14.01 20.29 2.84
C GLU A 612 14.65 20.39 1.45
N LYS A 613 15.86 20.97 1.41
CA LYS A 613 16.72 20.95 0.22
C LYS A 613 17.78 19.89 0.35
N ILE A 614 17.78 18.94 -0.60
CA ILE A 614 18.79 17.88 -0.73
C ILE A 614 19.72 18.21 -1.89
N LYS A 615 21.01 18.34 -1.59
CA LYS A 615 22.08 18.49 -2.57
C LYS A 615 22.43 17.13 -3.15
N VAL A 616 22.43 17.02 -4.47
CA VAL A 616 22.76 15.80 -5.21
C VAL A 616 23.95 16.06 -6.13
N LYS A 617 24.94 15.17 -6.13
CA LYS A 617 26.13 15.31 -6.97
C LYS A 617 26.00 14.49 -8.24
N LEU A 618 25.96 15.18 -9.39
CA LEU A 618 25.81 14.58 -10.73
C LEU A 618 26.98 15.02 -11.60
N ASN A 619 27.78 14.08 -12.11
CA ASN A 619 28.91 14.36 -13.02
C ASN A 619 29.83 15.52 -12.56
N GLY A 620 30.02 15.66 -11.24
CA GLY A 620 30.84 16.74 -10.65
C GLY A 620 30.10 18.05 -10.39
N LYS A 621 28.88 18.24 -10.92
CA LYS A 621 27.95 19.33 -10.57
C LYS A 621 27.15 18.97 -9.32
N VAL A 622 26.67 19.99 -8.62
CA VAL A 622 25.74 19.85 -7.49
C VAL A 622 24.43 20.52 -7.87
N VAL A 623 23.34 19.77 -7.77
CA VAL A 623 21.96 20.29 -7.92
C VAL A 623 21.27 20.23 -6.57
N SER A 624 20.43 21.23 -6.25
CA SER A 624 19.64 21.25 -5.01
C SER A 624 18.20 20.94 -5.35
N VAL A 625 17.68 19.83 -4.82
CA VAL A 625 16.33 19.34 -5.05
C VAL A 625 15.47 19.58 -3.82
N ASP A 626 14.27 20.13 -4.01
CA ASP A 626 13.27 20.26 -2.96
C ASP A 626 12.59 18.91 -2.68
N VAL A 627 12.48 18.55 -1.40
CA VAL A 627 11.82 17.35 -0.89
C VAL A 627 10.76 17.79 0.12
N PHE A 628 9.51 17.34 -0.07
CA PHE A 628 8.36 17.75 0.71
C PHE A 628 7.91 16.61 1.63
N GLY A 629 7.97 16.82 2.94
CA GLY A 629 7.70 15.76 3.92
C GLY A 629 8.56 14.54 3.59
N ARG A 630 7.95 13.35 3.48
CA ARG A 630 8.68 12.16 3.02
C ARG A 630 8.23 11.72 1.63
N TYR A 631 7.62 12.60 0.84
CA TYR A 631 7.36 12.30 -0.56
C TYR A 631 8.66 12.20 -1.35
N THR A 632 8.73 11.23 -2.25
CA THR A 632 9.81 11.09 -3.22
C THR A 632 9.62 12.16 -4.30
N SER A 633 10.57 13.08 -4.39
CA SER A 633 10.63 14.04 -5.49
C SER A 633 11.13 13.33 -6.75
N VAL A 634 10.28 13.27 -7.77
CA VAL A 634 10.65 12.80 -9.13
C VAL A 634 11.04 14.03 -9.94
N VAL A 635 12.31 14.15 -10.28
CA VAL A 635 12.86 15.39 -10.87
C VAL A 635 13.61 15.10 -12.16
N ARG A 636 13.18 15.74 -13.24
CA ARG A 636 13.96 15.81 -14.49
C ARG A 636 14.92 16.99 -14.40
N VAL A 637 16.21 16.71 -14.51
CA VAL A 637 17.27 17.71 -14.60
C VAL A 637 17.59 17.94 -16.07
N THR A 638 17.37 19.16 -16.52
CA THR A 638 17.79 19.65 -17.84
C THR A 638 19.15 20.36 -17.70
N ASP A 639 19.99 20.37 -18.72
CA ASP A 639 21.29 21.08 -18.75
C ASP A 639 22.42 20.52 -17.85
N LEU A 640 22.66 19.19 -17.90
CA LEU A 640 23.74 18.52 -17.18
C LEU A 640 25.16 18.76 -17.70
#